data_AF-H1YWB1-F1
#
_entry.id   AF-H1YWB1-F1
#
_cell.length_a   1.000
_cell.length_b   1.000
_cell.length_c   1.000
_cell.angle_alpha   90.00
_cell.angle_beta   90.00
_cell.angle_gamma   90.00
#
_symmetry.space_group_name_H-M   'P 1'
#
loop_
_entity.id
_entity.type
_entity.pdbx_description
1 polymer ?
#
loop_
_entity_poly.entity_id
_entity_poly.type
_entity_poly.pdbx_seq_one_letter_code
_entity_poly.pdbx_strand_id
1 'polypeptide(L)'
;MKKDNRKNRNYGYKGDKNNLKRCEAVSDMVGAILMVSLVVIGIGAVSVVITSQSTPVDVPSMSIIPDTNANDLFLYHSGGDSLKRGEFIVRVDGEDFNPSELSLIPLGDDDGESDWDSWGVGESLVVPGKSDYSQVQIISTGGGHGSLIAGSGEAVITPTGTATATPTVTPTATATATPTVTPTPEPDVPVADFTGTPTNGSVPLTVQFTDLSTEDPTSWLWDFGDGTTSTEENPEHVYSTFGTFTVTLTATNPSGSGDITKTDYITVIPSQSCEVEGITGSYYENENFAGTPVKRIDQRIRFADQRAIDDERYDYGSDITDWPNPIIGRDERFSVIYEGYLMIDEEDDYTFYLTSDDGSRLWIDDNLVVDNWGDHSPKEESGNVRLTEGFHPVKVEMYEKTGHAVLQLEWESEGFGRGFVEDFCAEDCCKVPTAGFTADKTSGGVPLTVQFSDSSSGSPTSWLWSFGDGTTSTEKNPEHTYAGAGEYDVSLKAANAAGYDYENKSSYITVTGLPSPVGWWKFDEASGSTAVDSSGNGNDGSIKGTYSRVAGACGDGLYFDGTSTYVLVSNDDTLDAPKYIAYAAWLKPEPPVNPNGMASKYLNFTSLICKGSQDEDNYELFIRNLDGTSKFSFETYSGSYKEYSTTGFGYEYGQWQHVAFVADTDSGAATLYINGEYAATVTSSLPDSFATNNNALTIGVQQMYSPYFFRYKGVMDEVMLYTVALTDDQIREIYGICTPSPTPNAPVADFTADTASGDAPLTVSFTDSSTNSPTSWLWDFGDGTTSTEQSPEHTYDESGIYSVALTTTNAGGTDTVTKTDYIDISGVEISDFARFVVDEGVFIYGEKLEFNGDSINGLGSTVIITNDLKADKINGGASLSASNIYVENTIDMDKGGADIGSQRNPGIIYAGNDMKLLQGNRNVYGEVHVGNNLELKDARIHNNVYVSGDLKLEHEPWIADDAYIYYVGKIDFPKNFPQSILDKCIKVDSVPEISIPEYSIPNAKQASWYSSHGYNFDDGDKILSSGIKILSDGNYERKRDNSDDPRNIIIVSKDGDIKLENYNKPVSGILFAPKGKVTFKGDSFEGLVIAKDGFYVEQGGTDITFKNMEQFITNPAYYPF
;
A
#
# COMPACT_ATOMS: atom_id res chain seq x y z
N MET A 1 35.88 45.80 -51.72
CA MET A 1 35.85 47.15 -52.33
C MET A 1 35.48 48.14 -51.23
N LYS A 2 36.47 48.86 -50.66
CA LYS A 2 36.64 50.31 -50.82
C LYS A 2 35.33 51.12 -50.76
N LYS A 3 35.06 51.78 -49.63
CA LYS A 3 35.28 53.23 -49.42
C LYS A 3 34.72 53.65 -48.06
N ASP A 4 35.59 54.19 -47.19
CA ASP A 4 35.66 55.63 -46.84
C ASP A 4 34.62 55.99 -45.76
N ASN A 5 34.85 56.82 -44.75
CA ASN A 5 36.01 57.60 -44.34
C ASN A 5 35.64 58.23 -42.98
N ARG A 6 36.60 58.23 -42.06
CA ARG A 6 37.04 59.41 -41.27
C ARG A 6 36.09 60.07 -40.25
N LYS A 7 36.77 60.24 -39.09
CA LYS A 7 36.93 61.46 -38.26
C LYS A 7 35.80 61.76 -37.26
N ASN A 8 36.05 62.30 -36.08
CA ASN A 8 37.20 62.52 -35.19
C ASN A 8 36.65 63.45 -34.09
N ARG A 9 37.08 63.25 -32.83
CA ARG A 9 37.18 64.29 -31.77
C ARG A 9 35.85 64.81 -31.18
N ASN A 10 35.74 65.18 -29.90
CA ASN A 10 36.64 65.21 -28.75
C ASN A 10 35.81 65.67 -27.53
N TYR A 11 36.22 65.23 -26.32
CA TYR A 11 36.27 65.96 -25.02
C TYR A 11 35.00 66.71 -24.55
N GLY A 12 34.49 66.53 -23.33
CA GLY A 12 35.11 66.04 -22.10
C GLY A 12 34.92 67.07 -20.98
N TYR A 13 34.79 66.58 -19.74
CA TYR A 13 34.86 67.22 -18.40
C TYR A 13 33.63 66.85 -17.57
N LYS A 14 33.68 66.55 -16.28
CA LYS A 14 34.68 66.47 -15.19
C LYS A 14 33.83 65.91 -14.03
N GLY A 15 34.24 65.16 -13.04
CA GLY A 15 35.48 64.65 -12.49
C GLY A 15 35.02 63.95 -11.19
N ASP A 16 35.38 62.72 -10.94
CA ASP A 16 36.70 62.27 -10.48
C ASP A 16 36.73 62.16 -8.95
N LYS A 17 37.35 61.06 -8.51
CA LYS A 17 37.93 60.78 -7.18
C LYS A 17 36.99 60.13 -6.17
N ASN A 18 37.35 59.02 -5.52
CA ASN A 18 38.66 58.36 -5.44
C ASN A 18 38.44 57.02 -4.67
N ASN A 19 38.98 55.87 -5.12
CA ASN A 19 40.32 55.33 -4.77
C ASN A 19 40.30 54.70 -3.36
N LEU A 20 40.84 53.52 -3.05
CA LEU A 20 42.04 52.77 -3.45
C LEU A 20 41.84 51.32 -2.91
N LYS A 21 42.48 50.21 -3.29
CA LYS A 21 43.82 49.85 -3.86
C LYS A 21 43.74 48.31 -4.11
N ARG A 22 44.13 47.72 -5.25
CA ARG A 22 45.49 47.34 -5.74
C ARG A 22 46.37 46.68 -4.65
N CYS A 23 47.13 45.60 -4.87
CA CYS A 23 47.62 44.88 -6.06
C CYS A 23 48.36 43.60 -5.57
N GLU A 24 48.47 42.58 -6.44
CA GLU A 24 49.65 41.68 -6.65
C GLU A 24 50.07 40.72 -5.50
N ALA A 25 50.56 39.50 -5.70
CA ALA A 25 50.83 38.65 -6.86
C ALA A 25 51.30 37.26 -6.34
N VAL A 26 50.86 36.19 -7.02
CA VAL A 26 51.57 34.93 -7.40
C VAL A 26 52.12 33.97 -6.32
N SER A 27 51.83 32.68 -6.58
CA SER A 27 52.55 31.43 -6.25
C SER A 27 52.19 30.67 -4.97
N ASP A 28 51.40 29.61 -5.13
CA ASP A 28 51.76 28.18 -4.94
C ASP A 28 50.48 27.40 -4.62
N MET A 29 49.99 26.56 -5.53
CA MET A 29 50.39 25.18 -5.81
C MET A 29 49.82 24.19 -4.78
N VAL A 30 49.16 23.17 -5.34
CA VAL A 30 48.84 21.86 -4.76
C VAL A 30 47.56 21.77 -3.94
N GLY A 31 46.63 20.99 -4.49
CA GLY A 31 45.48 20.44 -3.76
C GLY A 31 44.26 20.31 -4.66
N ALA A 32 44.40 19.52 -5.73
CA ALA A 32 43.33 18.84 -6.47
C ALA A 32 41.99 19.61 -6.70
N ILE A 33 41.60 20.09 -7.89
CA ILE A 33 41.88 19.57 -9.25
C ILE A 33 41.67 18.04 -9.23
N LEU A 34 40.50 17.53 -9.55
CA LEU A 34 39.81 17.62 -10.84
C LEU A 34 38.75 16.50 -10.72
N MET A 35 37.63 16.56 -11.43
CA MET A 35 37.60 16.11 -12.82
C MET A 35 36.16 16.36 -13.34
N VAL A 36 35.86 17.05 -14.45
CA VAL A 36 36.44 17.03 -15.81
C VAL A 36 36.40 15.60 -16.34
N SER A 37 35.83 15.24 -17.48
CA SER A 37 35.16 15.92 -18.57
C SER A 37 34.86 14.80 -19.60
N LEU A 38 34.41 15.21 -20.80
CA LEU A 38 34.53 14.60 -22.14
C LEU A 38 34.01 13.13 -22.34
N VAL A 39 33.48 12.71 -23.50
CA VAL A 39 34.03 12.78 -24.89
C VAL A 39 33.10 12.54 -26.08
N VAL A 40 33.41 13.30 -27.15
CA VAL A 40 33.81 13.01 -28.56
C VAL A 40 33.18 11.86 -29.41
N ILE A 41 33.08 12.21 -30.70
CA ILE A 41 32.83 11.43 -31.94
C ILE A 41 31.40 10.93 -32.17
N GLY A 42 30.60 11.89 -32.63
CA GLY A 42 29.88 11.79 -33.90
C GLY A 42 30.14 13.06 -34.72
N ILE A 43 31.06 13.02 -35.71
CA ILE A 43 31.50 14.20 -36.47
C ILE A 43 30.41 14.63 -37.48
N GLY A 44 29.83 15.80 -37.27
CA GLY A 44 29.41 16.70 -38.35
C GLY A 44 30.43 17.83 -38.46
N ALA A 45 30.91 18.13 -39.67
CA ALA A 45 31.78 19.28 -39.89
C ALA A 45 31.14 20.58 -39.35
N VAL A 46 31.64 21.10 -38.21
CA VAL A 46 31.41 22.47 -37.79
C VAL A 46 32.51 23.35 -38.39
N SER A 47 32.12 24.21 -39.33
CA SER A 47 32.77 25.52 -39.44
C SER A 47 32.28 26.38 -38.27
N VAL A 48 33.21 26.88 -37.48
CA VAL A 48 32.98 27.83 -36.37
C VAL A 48 32.24 29.08 -36.86
N VAL A 49 31.09 29.35 -36.26
CA VAL A 49 30.58 30.71 -35.98
C VAL A 49 30.05 30.70 -34.55
N ILE A 50 30.67 31.50 -33.69
CA ILE A 50 30.23 31.75 -32.32
C ILE A 50 28.95 32.59 -32.39
N THR A 51 27.84 32.04 -31.92
CA THR A 51 26.71 32.83 -31.41
C THR A 51 26.24 32.18 -30.11
N SER A 52 26.38 32.90 -29.00
CA SER A 52 25.80 32.55 -27.70
C SER A 52 24.30 32.28 -27.87
N GLN A 53 23.82 31.11 -27.44
CA GLN A 53 22.40 30.87 -27.23
C GLN A 53 22.13 30.59 -25.75
N SER A 54 20.94 31.03 -25.35
CA SER A 54 20.41 31.15 -23.98
C SER A 54 20.23 29.82 -23.26
N THR A 55 20.12 29.90 -21.93
CA THR A 55 19.86 28.79 -21.00
C THR A 55 18.65 27.94 -21.40
N PRO A 56 18.60 26.63 -21.05
CA PRO A 56 17.41 25.81 -21.24
C PRO A 56 16.23 26.36 -20.40
N VAL A 57 15.03 26.35 -20.98
CA VAL A 57 13.76 26.69 -20.32
C VAL A 57 13.37 25.51 -19.41
N ASP A 58 13.14 25.76 -18.11
CA ASP A 58 12.53 24.76 -17.22
C ASP A 58 11.15 24.38 -17.76
N VAL A 59 10.91 23.07 -17.95
CA VAL A 59 9.66 22.56 -18.56
C VAL A 59 8.49 22.76 -17.60
N PRO A 60 7.48 23.58 -17.96
CA PRO A 60 6.33 23.82 -17.09
C PRO A 60 5.42 22.59 -16.97
N SER A 61 4.88 22.34 -15.78
CA SER A 61 3.63 21.58 -15.63
C SER A 61 2.49 22.35 -16.27
N MET A 62 1.70 21.66 -17.09
CA MET A 62 0.69 22.26 -17.97
C MET A 62 -0.71 21.80 -17.56
N SER A 63 -1.59 22.75 -17.28
CA SER A 63 -3.01 22.51 -17.11
C SER A 63 -3.75 23.03 -18.34
N ILE A 64 -4.66 22.22 -18.86
CA ILE A 64 -5.41 22.51 -20.07
C ILE A 64 -6.88 22.51 -19.67
N ILE A 65 -7.57 23.62 -19.90
CA ILE A 65 -8.97 23.78 -19.54
C ILE A 65 -9.75 24.13 -20.81
N PRO A 66 -10.64 23.25 -21.29
CA PRO A 66 -11.54 23.59 -22.38
C PRO A 66 -12.66 24.50 -21.88
N ASP A 67 -12.92 25.62 -22.56
CA ASP A 67 -14.14 26.39 -22.35
C ASP A 67 -15.23 25.88 -23.29
N THR A 68 -16.18 25.15 -22.70
CA THR A 68 -17.29 24.52 -23.41
C THR A 68 -18.33 25.54 -23.93
N ASN A 69 -18.28 26.80 -23.49
CA ASN A 69 -19.23 27.84 -23.89
C ASN A 69 -18.69 28.76 -24.99
N ALA A 70 -17.39 29.11 -24.95
CA ALA A 70 -16.75 29.94 -25.97
C ALA A 70 -16.16 29.15 -27.15
N ASN A 71 -16.05 27.82 -26.99
CA ASN A 71 -15.42 26.92 -27.95
C ASN A 71 -13.91 27.18 -28.12
N ASP A 72 -13.24 27.61 -27.05
CA ASP A 72 -11.82 28.01 -26.98
C ASP A 72 -11.06 27.14 -25.94
N LEU A 73 -9.73 27.03 -26.08
CA LEU A 73 -8.87 26.23 -25.21
C LEU A 73 -8.00 27.15 -24.36
N PHE A 74 -8.01 26.97 -23.04
CA PHE A 74 -7.20 27.74 -22.12
C PHE A 74 -6.02 26.89 -21.65
N LEU A 75 -4.82 27.43 -21.82
CA LEU A 75 -3.57 26.82 -21.45
C LEU A 75 -2.97 27.59 -20.27
N TYR A 76 -2.62 26.83 -19.22
CA TYR A 76 -1.99 27.33 -18.01
C TYR A 76 -0.69 26.59 -17.78
N HIS A 77 0.33 27.32 -17.33
CA HIS A 77 1.56 26.73 -16.89
C HIS A 77 1.86 27.15 -15.46
N SER A 78 2.11 26.18 -14.58
CA SER A 78 2.23 26.38 -13.12
C SER A 78 3.67 26.44 -12.62
N GLY A 79 4.66 26.44 -13.51
CA GLY A 79 6.08 26.57 -13.19
C GLY A 79 6.96 26.84 -14.41
N GLY A 80 8.27 26.97 -14.21
CA GLY A 80 9.26 27.18 -15.29
C GLY A 80 9.43 28.64 -15.75
N ASP A 81 10.26 28.84 -16.77
CA ASP A 81 10.55 30.16 -17.35
C ASP A 81 9.39 30.65 -18.25
N SER A 82 9.17 31.96 -18.31
CA SER A 82 8.19 32.55 -19.23
C SER A 82 8.56 32.32 -20.70
N LEU A 83 7.60 31.87 -21.50
CA LEU A 83 7.79 31.56 -22.92
C LEU A 83 7.56 32.79 -23.79
N LYS A 84 8.58 33.24 -24.53
CA LYS A 84 8.48 34.44 -25.37
C LYS A 84 7.60 34.23 -26.60
N ARG A 85 6.76 35.24 -26.89
CA ARG A 85 5.89 35.25 -28.08
C ARG A 85 6.74 35.18 -29.34
N GLY A 86 6.63 34.07 -30.08
CA GLY A 86 7.38 33.82 -31.32
C GLY A 86 8.51 32.78 -31.19
N GLU A 87 8.82 32.31 -29.98
CA GLU A 87 9.80 31.23 -29.74
C GLU A 87 9.14 29.87 -29.49
N PHE A 88 7.80 29.79 -29.61
CA PHE A 88 7.04 28.54 -29.54
C PHE A 88 5.83 28.57 -30.48
N ILE A 89 5.21 27.41 -30.70
CA ILE A 89 3.87 27.22 -31.27
C ILE A 89 3.05 26.30 -30.36
N VAL A 90 1.73 26.37 -30.45
CA VAL A 90 0.83 25.41 -29.81
C VAL A 90 0.26 24.51 -30.89
N ARG A 91 0.35 23.20 -30.72
CA ARG A 91 -0.25 22.20 -31.60
C ARG A 91 -1.39 21.51 -30.88
N VAL A 92 -2.60 21.58 -31.44
CA VAL A 92 -3.80 20.91 -30.91
C VAL A 92 -4.28 19.91 -31.96
N ASP A 93 -4.29 18.61 -31.62
CA ASP A 93 -4.66 17.50 -32.51
C ASP A 93 -3.97 17.52 -33.88
N GLY A 94 -2.70 17.93 -33.90
CA GLY A 94 -1.88 18.02 -35.12
C GLY A 94 -2.02 19.33 -35.91
N GLU A 95 -2.87 20.27 -35.49
CA GLU A 95 -3.00 21.61 -36.08
C GLU A 95 -2.14 22.63 -35.33
N ASP A 96 -1.27 23.35 -36.05
CA ASP A 96 -0.34 24.34 -35.50
C ASP A 96 -0.96 25.74 -35.40
N PHE A 97 -0.96 26.31 -34.21
CA PHE A 97 -1.34 27.68 -33.90
C PHE A 97 -0.09 28.52 -33.63
N ASN A 98 0.12 29.53 -34.45
CA ASN A 98 1.23 30.47 -34.28
C ASN A 98 0.90 31.46 -33.15
N PRO A 99 1.90 32.04 -32.47
CA PRO A 99 1.67 33.01 -31.40
C PRO A 99 0.91 34.29 -31.80
N SER A 100 0.78 34.56 -33.11
CA SER A 100 -0.08 35.64 -33.64
C SER A 100 -1.57 35.29 -33.67
N GLU A 101 -1.90 34.00 -33.57
CA GLU A 101 -3.26 33.44 -33.56
C GLU A 101 -3.75 33.16 -32.13
N LEU A 102 -2.88 33.38 -31.13
CA LEU A 102 -3.14 33.17 -29.71
C LEU A 102 -3.34 34.51 -29.00
N SER A 103 -4.27 34.54 -28.05
CA SER A 103 -4.49 35.67 -27.14
C SER A 103 -4.05 35.30 -25.73
N LEU A 104 -3.52 36.28 -24.98
CA LEU A 104 -3.10 36.10 -23.60
C LEU A 104 -4.04 36.92 -22.70
N ILE A 105 -4.55 36.31 -21.63
CA ILE A 105 -5.32 36.99 -20.59
C ILE A 105 -4.41 37.16 -19.37
N PRO A 106 -4.04 38.40 -19.00
CA PRO A 106 -3.19 38.67 -17.85
C PRO A 106 -3.94 38.50 -16.53
N LEU A 107 -3.20 38.39 -15.42
CA LEU A 107 -3.74 38.36 -14.06
C LEU A 107 -4.27 39.75 -13.65
N GLY A 108 -5.58 39.96 -13.80
CA GLY A 108 -6.30 41.16 -13.36
C GLY A 108 -7.06 41.89 -14.49
N ASP A 109 -8.14 42.60 -14.13
CA ASP A 109 -9.09 43.30 -15.01
C ASP A 109 -8.45 44.38 -15.90
N ASP A 110 -7.75 43.97 -16.96
CA ASP A 110 -7.42 44.83 -18.08
C ASP A 110 -7.91 44.12 -19.35
N ASP A 111 -9.10 44.51 -19.82
CA ASP A 111 -9.78 44.14 -21.06
C ASP A 111 -9.06 44.68 -22.33
N GLY A 112 -7.74 44.80 -22.24
CA GLY A 112 -6.85 45.21 -23.31
C GLY A 112 -6.21 44.02 -24.00
N GLU A 113 -6.56 43.80 -25.27
CA GLU A 113 -5.79 43.04 -26.23
C GLU A 113 -4.38 43.67 -26.35
N SER A 114 -3.49 43.32 -25.41
CA SER A 114 -2.11 43.79 -25.40
C SER A 114 -1.28 42.87 -26.28
N ASP A 115 -0.42 43.47 -27.10
CA ASP A 115 0.67 42.73 -27.75
C ASP A 115 1.53 42.16 -26.63
N TRP A 116 1.28 40.91 -26.25
CA TRP A 116 2.04 40.22 -25.21
C TRP A 116 3.42 39.87 -25.75
N ASP A 117 4.47 40.01 -24.95
CA ASP A 117 5.84 39.69 -25.36
C ASP A 117 6.29 38.31 -24.85
N SER A 118 5.64 37.79 -23.81
CA SER A 118 5.87 36.46 -23.22
C SER A 118 4.64 35.98 -22.46
N TRP A 119 4.47 34.66 -22.38
CA TRP A 119 3.47 33.98 -21.58
C TRP A 119 4.15 33.47 -20.31
N GLY A 120 3.71 33.95 -19.15
CA GLY A 120 4.27 33.65 -17.83
C GLY A 120 3.35 32.81 -16.94
N VAL A 121 3.92 32.35 -15.81
CA VAL A 121 3.24 31.49 -14.85
C VAL A 121 1.97 32.18 -14.33
N GLY A 122 0.85 31.47 -14.37
CA GLY A 122 -0.46 31.96 -13.93
C GLY A 122 -1.24 32.81 -14.94
N GLU A 123 -0.68 33.14 -16.11
CA GLU A 123 -1.41 33.79 -17.20
C GLU A 123 -2.11 32.74 -18.09
N SER A 124 -3.27 33.09 -18.67
CA SER A 124 -4.02 32.16 -19.52
C SER A 124 -3.71 32.42 -20.99
N LEU A 125 -3.15 31.42 -21.69
CA LEU A 125 -2.96 31.49 -23.14
C LEU A 125 -4.14 30.79 -23.83
N VAL A 126 -4.84 31.51 -24.70
CA VAL A 126 -6.07 31.06 -25.33
C VAL A 126 -5.82 30.63 -26.77
N VAL A 127 -6.23 29.40 -27.11
CA VAL A 127 -6.30 28.89 -28.48
C VAL A 127 -7.74 29.00 -28.98
N PRO A 128 -8.03 29.92 -29.91
CA PRO A 128 -9.40 30.17 -30.33
C PRO A 128 -9.97 29.02 -31.17
N GLY A 129 -11.24 28.69 -30.98
CA GLY A 129 -12.00 27.75 -31.78
C GLY A 129 -11.72 26.26 -31.50
N LYS A 130 -11.09 25.94 -30.36
CA LYS A 130 -10.82 24.57 -29.89
C LYS A 130 -11.37 24.35 -28.48
N SER A 131 -12.46 23.62 -28.29
CA SER A 131 -12.92 23.19 -26.94
C SER A 131 -12.91 21.68 -26.74
N ASP A 132 -12.82 20.90 -27.82
CA ASP A 132 -12.58 19.46 -27.76
C ASP A 132 -11.19 19.18 -28.30
N TYR A 133 -10.38 18.42 -27.56
CA TYR A 133 -9.04 18.03 -27.95
C TYR A 133 -8.71 16.62 -27.46
N SER A 134 -7.86 15.92 -28.22
CA SER A 134 -7.29 14.63 -27.82
C SER A 134 -5.81 14.72 -27.45
N GLN A 135 -5.07 15.69 -28.00
CA GLN A 135 -3.67 15.96 -27.68
C GLN A 135 -3.34 17.45 -27.86
N VAL A 136 -2.63 18.02 -26.89
CA VAL A 136 -2.06 19.37 -26.96
C VAL A 136 -0.56 19.30 -26.75
N GLN A 137 0.20 20.03 -27.55
CA GLN A 137 1.66 20.11 -27.50
C GLN A 137 2.13 21.55 -27.60
N ILE A 138 3.14 21.93 -26.84
CA ILE A 138 3.82 23.22 -26.95
C ILE A 138 5.21 22.95 -27.51
N ILE A 139 5.53 23.53 -28.66
CA ILE A 139 6.75 23.20 -29.40
C ILE A 139 7.59 24.46 -29.53
N SER A 140 8.84 24.42 -29.05
CA SER A 140 9.81 25.49 -29.23
C SER A 140 10.13 25.65 -30.70
N THR A 141 10.13 26.88 -31.22
CA THR A 141 10.52 27.21 -32.60
C THR A 141 11.89 27.87 -32.68
N GLY A 142 12.50 28.20 -31.53
CA GLY A 142 13.84 28.77 -31.44
C GLY A 142 14.94 27.73 -31.67
N GLY A 143 15.53 27.68 -32.88
CA GLY A 143 16.75 26.88 -33.13
C GLY A 143 16.79 26.08 -34.43
N GLY A 144 15.73 26.09 -35.25
CA GLY A 144 15.73 25.41 -36.56
C GLY A 144 15.30 23.93 -36.55
N HIS A 145 15.05 23.35 -35.36
CA HIS A 145 14.35 22.08 -35.17
C HIS A 145 13.36 22.26 -34.01
N GLY A 146 12.07 21.97 -34.25
CA GLY A 146 11.05 22.12 -33.22
C GLY A 146 11.24 21.09 -32.10
N SER A 147 11.35 21.53 -30.86
CA SER A 147 11.49 20.65 -29.68
C SER A 147 10.24 20.73 -28.81
N LEU A 148 9.69 19.60 -28.37
CA LEU A 148 8.52 19.56 -27.50
C LEU A 148 8.90 20.14 -26.13
N ILE A 149 8.26 21.24 -25.76
CA ILE A 149 8.38 21.88 -24.45
C ILE A 149 7.52 21.13 -23.44
N ALA A 150 6.23 20.89 -23.75
CA ALA A 150 5.28 20.18 -22.88
C ALA A 150 4.10 19.62 -23.71
N GLY A 151 3.38 18.60 -23.21
CA GLY A 151 2.17 18.11 -23.88
C GLY A 151 1.36 17.08 -23.07
N SER A 152 0.10 16.87 -23.47
CA SER A 152 -0.81 15.88 -22.87
C SER A 152 -0.72 14.54 -23.61
N GLY A 153 -0.08 13.53 -23.01
CA GLY A 153 -0.01 12.15 -23.52
C GLY A 153 1.03 11.88 -24.61
N GLU A 154 1.71 10.72 -24.52
CA GLU A 154 2.71 10.24 -25.48
C GLU A 154 2.15 10.12 -26.92
N ALA A 155 2.95 10.52 -27.91
CA ALA A 155 2.50 10.81 -29.28
C ALA A 155 2.70 9.67 -30.30
N VAL A 156 1.74 9.50 -31.23
CA VAL A 156 1.97 8.94 -32.58
C VAL A 156 1.12 9.71 -33.60
N ILE A 157 1.75 10.36 -34.60
CA ILE A 157 1.07 11.10 -35.69
C ILE A 157 1.19 10.32 -37.01
N THR A 158 0.11 10.26 -37.83
CA THR A 158 0.20 10.40 -39.30
C THR A 158 -1.09 11.01 -39.91
N PRO A 159 -1.03 11.72 -41.06
CA PRO A 159 -1.94 12.84 -41.39
C PRO A 159 -2.95 12.55 -42.51
N THR A 160 -4.06 13.31 -42.59
CA THR A 160 -4.72 13.72 -43.87
C THR A 160 -5.91 14.68 -43.67
N GLY A 161 -6.02 15.72 -44.52
CA GLY A 161 -7.34 16.17 -45.04
C GLY A 161 -7.79 17.63 -44.84
N THR A 162 -7.39 18.49 -45.79
CA THR A 162 -7.95 19.79 -46.22
C THR A 162 -9.49 19.99 -46.16
N ALA A 163 -9.99 21.21 -45.83
CA ALA A 163 -10.49 22.23 -46.81
C ALA A 163 -11.48 23.33 -46.28
N THR A 164 -11.16 24.61 -46.60
CA THR A 164 -12.00 25.75 -47.09
C THR A 164 -13.12 26.48 -46.27
N ALA A 165 -12.80 27.72 -45.86
CA ALA A 165 -13.26 29.05 -46.37
C ALA A 165 -14.70 29.63 -46.15
N THR A 166 -14.77 30.72 -45.33
CA THR A 166 -15.40 32.09 -45.47
C THR A 166 -16.94 32.22 -45.75
N PRO A 167 -17.67 33.38 -45.57
CA PRO A 167 -17.28 34.75 -45.13
C PRO A 167 -18.27 35.62 -44.25
N THR A 168 -17.70 36.62 -43.56
CA THR A 168 -18.06 38.08 -43.49
C THR A 168 -19.50 38.60 -43.25
N VAL A 169 -19.73 39.41 -42.19
CA VAL A 169 -20.16 40.85 -42.24
C VAL A 169 -20.21 41.57 -40.87
N THR A 170 -19.53 42.71 -40.76
CA THR A 170 -19.78 43.90 -39.89
C THR A 170 -20.62 44.93 -40.71
N PRO A 171 -21.16 46.10 -40.24
CA PRO A 171 -21.06 46.78 -38.93
C PRO A 171 -22.31 47.61 -38.45
N THR A 172 -22.13 48.32 -37.33
CA THR A 172 -22.60 49.72 -37.04
C THR A 172 -23.72 49.97 -36.01
N ALA A 173 -23.26 50.42 -34.83
CA ALA A 173 -23.74 51.43 -33.86
C ALA A 173 -25.15 52.05 -33.96
N THR A 174 -25.77 52.32 -32.80
CA THR A 174 -26.15 53.68 -32.33
C THR A 174 -26.59 53.65 -30.84
N ALA A 175 -26.08 54.58 -30.05
CA ALA A 175 -26.31 54.78 -28.63
C ALA A 175 -27.74 55.23 -28.24
N THR A 176 -28.18 54.89 -27.03
CA THR A 176 -29.19 55.68 -26.28
C THR A 176 -28.94 55.54 -24.78
N ALA A 177 -28.93 56.68 -24.08
CA ALA A 177 -28.51 56.84 -22.69
C ALA A 177 -29.59 56.44 -21.66
N THR A 178 -29.14 55.63 -20.69
CA THR A 178 -29.32 55.66 -19.22
C THR A 178 -30.68 56.04 -18.58
N PRO A 179 -31.09 55.22 -17.59
CA PRO A 179 -31.50 55.76 -16.30
C PRO A 179 -30.62 55.19 -15.17
N THR A 180 -30.24 56.07 -14.25
CA THR A 180 -29.42 55.83 -13.06
C THR A 180 -30.08 54.83 -12.11
N VAL A 181 -29.39 53.73 -11.83
CA VAL A 181 -29.71 52.78 -10.74
C VAL A 181 -28.73 53.04 -9.60
N THR A 182 -29.26 53.12 -8.38
CA THR A 182 -28.55 53.14 -7.10
C THR A 182 -27.47 52.04 -7.08
N PRO A 183 -26.24 52.27 -6.57
CA PRO A 183 -25.26 51.18 -6.48
C PRO A 183 -25.79 50.11 -5.54
N THR A 184 -26.19 48.98 -6.10
CA THR A 184 -26.22 47.69 -5.42
C THR A 184 -24.79 47.41 -4.96
N PRO A 185 -24.54 46.90 -3.74
CA PRO A 185 -23.20 46.50 -3.35
C PRO A 185 -22.64 45.57 -4.42
N GLU A 186 -21.40 45.84 -4.81
CA GLU A 186 -20.62 44.98 -5.70
C GLU A 186 -20.57 43.60 -5.04
N PRO A 187 -20.88 42.50 -5.76
CA PRO A 187 -20.81 41.18 -5.15
C PRO A 187 -19.35 40.93 -4.73
N ASP A 188 -19.12 40.54 -3.49
CA ASP A 188 -17.78 40.27 -2.97
C ASP A 188 -17.32 38.87 -3.38
N VAL A 189 -16.01 38.65 -3.44
CA VAL A 189 -15.42 37.33 -3.73
C VAL A 189 -15.76 36.35 -2.59
N PRO A 190 -16.06 35.06 -2.86
CA PRO A 190 -16.37 34.10 -1.82
C PRO A 190 -15.26 33.99 -0.78
N VAL A 191 -15.65 33.91 0.50
CA VAL A 191 -14.72 33.53 1.57
C VAL A 191 -14.97 32.07 1.87
N ALA A 192 -14.04 31.21 1.43
CA ALA A 192 -14.18 29.76 1.54
C ALA A 192 -14.03 29.27 2.98
N ASP A 193 -14.92 28.39 3.42
CA ASP A 193 -14.82 27.62 4.68
C ASP A 193 -15.62 26.32 4.55
N PHE A 194 -15.32 25.31 5.36
CA PHE A 194 -16.01 24.02 5.34
C PHE A 194 -15.86 23.23 6.63
N THR A 195 -16.69 22.20 6.80
CA THR A 195 -16.51 21.13 7.79
C THR A 195 -16.53 19.76 7.12
N GLY A 196 -15.89 18.75 7.71
CA GLY A 196 -15.99 17.34 7.34
C GLY A 196 -16.37 16.52 8.57
N THR A 197 -17.22 15.51 8.41
CA THR A 197 -17.66 14.64 9.52
C THR A 197 -17.80 13.20 9.04
N PRO A 198 -17.18 12.21 9.72
CA PRO A 198 -16.16 12.36 10.77
C PRO A 198 -14.82 12.88 10.21
N THR A 199 -13.97 13.50 11.03
CA THR A 199 -12.61 13.91 10.63
C THR A 199 -11.57 12.81 10.80
N ASN A 200 -11.94 11.69 11.39
CA ASN A 200 -11.07 10.55 11.56
C ASN A 200 -11.87 9.25 11.63
N GLY A 201 -11.18 8.12 11.45
CA GLY A 201 -11.79 6.79 11.53
C GLY A 201 -11.04 5.78 10.69
N SER A 202 -11.51 4.54 10.68
CA SER A 202 -10.79 3.44 10.03
C SER A 202 -11.09 3.33 8.54
N VAL A 203 -10.11 2.89 7.75
CA VAL A 203 -10.31 2.59 6.32
C VAL A 203 -11.34 1.46 6.13
N PRO A 204 -12.31 1.60 5.20
CA PRO A 204 -12.61 2.81 4.43
C PRO A 204 -13.31 3.87 5.28
N LEU A 205 -12.78 5.10 5.29
CA LEU A 205 -13.41 6.21 5.99
C LEU A 205 -14.25 7.03 5.03
N THR A 206 -15.57 7.04 5.25
CA THR A 206 -16.49 7.90 4.50
C THR A 206 -16.68 9.20 5.26
N VAL A 207 -16.32 10.33 4.65
CA VAL A 207 -16.41 11.67 5.22
C VAL A 207 -17.45 12.49 4.44
N GLN A 208 -18.44 13.00 5.16
CA GLN A 208 -19.37 13.97 4.61
C GLN A 208 -18.80 15.38 4.78
N PHE A 209 -18.49 16.05 3.66
CA PHE A 209 -18.09 17.45 3.65
C PHE A 209 -19.30 18.38 3.54
N THR A 210 -19.24 19.52 4.20
CA THR A 210 -20.26 20.58 4.19
C THR A 210 -19.61 21.92 3.92
N ASP A 211 -20.07 22.61 2.87
CA ASP A 211 -19.66 23.98 2.55
C ASP A 211 -20.21 24.98 3.57
N LEU A 212 -19.34 25.89 4.03
CA LEU A 212 -19.68 27.02 4.90
C LEU A 212 -19.27 28.36 4.28
N SER A 213 -18.92 28.36 3.00
CA SER A 213 -18.45 29.53 2.28
C SER A 213 -19.48 30.67 2.28
N THR A 214 -19.00 31.91 2.39
CA THR A 214 -19.86 33.12 2.40
C THR A 214 -19.74 33.91 1.09
N GLU A 215 -20.59 34.93 0.92
CA GLU A 215 -20.70 35.75 -0.31
C GLU A 215 -21.23 34.98 -1.54
N ASP A 216 -22.24 34.12 -1.32
CA ASP A 216 -23.04 33.45 -2.36
C ASP A 216 -22.22 32.73 -3.45
N PRO A 217 -21.41 31.71 -3.08
CA PRO A 217 -20.71 30.88 -4.06
C PRO A 217 -21.68 30.19 -5.02
N THR A 218 -21.24 30.01 -6.26
CA THR A 218 -22.02 29.37 -7.34
C THR A 218 -21.37 28.10 -7.90
N SER A 219 -20.14 27.79 -7.50
CA SER A 219 -19.43 26.56 -7.84
C SER A 219 -18.30 26.25 -6.85
N TRP A 220 -17.99 24.97 -6.68
CA TRP A 220 -17.00 24.46 -5.73
C TRP A 220 -15.99 23.54 -6.43
N LEU A 221 -14.77 23.50 -5.92
CA LEU A 221 -13.76 22.52 -6.26
C LEU A 221 -13.07 22.04 -4.98
N TRP A 222 -13.19 20.75 -4.71
CA TRP A 222 -12.57 20.06 -3.61
C TRP A 222 -11.33 19.31 -4.08
N ASP A 223 -10.25 19.41 -3.32
CA ASP A 223 -9.10 18.51 -3.36
C ASP A 223 -9.00 17.82 -2.00
N PHE A 224 -9.19 16.50 -1.98
CA PHE A 224 -9.22 15.72 -0.74
C PHE A 224 -7.82 15.33 -0.26
N GLY A 225 -6.76 15.63 -1.02
CA GLY A 225 -5.38 15.35 -0.63
C GLY A 225 -4.94 13.89 -0.82
N ASP A 226 -5.81 13.02 -1.35
CA ASP A 226 -5.53 11.63 -1.73
C ASP A 226 -5.39 11.44 -3.25
N GLY A 227 -5.33 12.55 -4.00
CA GLY A 227 -5.30 12.57 -5.47
C GLY A 227 -6.67 12.60 -6.13
N THR A 228 -7.75 12.63 -5.37
CA THR A 228 -9.13 12.75 -5.88
C THR A 228 -9.73 14.13 -5.61
N THR A 229 -10.77 14.48 -6.38
CA THR A 229 -11.42 15.81 -6.35
C THR A 229 -12.93 15.69 -6.50
N SER A 230 -13.68 16.75 -6.13
CA SER A 230 -15.13 16.85 -6.36
C SER A 230 -15.55 18.28 -6.73
N THR A 231 -16.71 18.43 -7.39
CA THR A 231 -17.33 19.73 -7.72
C THR A 231 -18.71 19.93 -7.08
N GLU A 232 -19.16 18.97 -6.27
CA GLU A 232 -20.41 19.09 -5.52
C GLU A 232 -20.26 20.11 -4.38
N GLU A 233 -21.37 20.74 -3.99
CA GLU A 233 -21.40 21.69 -2.86
C GLU A 233 -21.09 20.99 -1.54
N ASN A 234 -21.68 19.80 -1.31
CA ASN A 234 -21.53 19.02 -0.08
C ASN A 234 -21.21 17.55 -0.41
N PRO A 235 -19.99 17.22 -0.87
CA PRO A 235 -19.66 15.87 -1.32
C PRO A 235 -19.52 14.88 -0.16
N GLU A 236 -19.89 13.64 -0.41
CA GLU A 236 -19.47 12.47 0.36
C GLU A 236 -18.19 11.90 -0.29
N HIS A 237 -17.12 11.70 0.49
CA HIS A 237 -15.86 11.18 -0.01
C HIS A 237 -15.37 9.97 0.79
N VAL A 238 -14.83 8.96 0.11
CA VAL A 238 -14.34 7.73 0.74
C VAL A 238 -12.83 7.67 0.63
N TYR A 239 -12.14 7.76 1.77
CA TYR A 239 -10.71 7.50 1.85
C TYR A 239 -10.46 5.99 1.99
N SER A 240 -9.92 5.39 0.92
CA SER A 240 -9.62 3.96 0.84
C SER A 240 -8.21 3.59 1.31
N THR A 241 -7.42 4.56 1.76
CA THR A 241 -6.06 4.35 2.30
C THR A 241 -5.92 5.06 3.64
N PHE A 242 -5.14 4.48 4.54
CA PHE A 242 -4.82 5.11 5.83
C PHE A 242 -3.81 6.24 5.63
N GLY A 243 -3.89 7.32 6.40
CA GLY A 243 -3.07 8.50 6.19
C GLY A 243 -3.60 9.74 6.89
N THR A 244 -2.87 10.84 6.79
CA THR A 244 -3.40 12.18 7.07
C THR A 244 -3.55 12.90 5.75
N PHE A 245 -4.71 13.53 5.54
CA PHE A 245 -5.07 14.14 4.27
C PHE A 245 -5.32 15.63 4.46
N THR A 246 -4.65 16.42 3.63
CA THR A 246 -4.84 17.88 3.57
C THR A 246 -5.95 18.19 2.59
N VAL A 247 -7.02 18.82 3.08
CA VAL A 247 -8.21 19.10 2.25
C VAL A 247 -8.23 20.58 1.88
N THR A 248 -8.45 20.86 0.59
CA THR A 248 -8.60 22.22 0.06
C THR A 248 -9.97 22.39 -0.59
N LEU A 249 -10.65 23.49 -0.27
CA LEU A 249 -11.87 23.92 -0.95
C LEU A 249 -11.61 25.24 -1.67
N THR A 250 -12.00 25.31 -2.93
CA THR A 250 -12.09 26.57 -3.70
C THR A 250 -13.56 26.85 -4.02
N ALA A 251 -14.09 27.97 -3.53
CA ALA A 251 -15.45 28.43 -3.79
C ALA A 251 -15.44 29.64 -4.74
N THR A 252 -16.32 29.65 -5.74
CA THR A 252 -16.30 30.67 -6.81
C THR A 252 -17.69 31.26 -7.08
N ASN A 253 -17.74 32.58 -7.27
CA ASN A 253 -18.91 33.31 -7.74
C ASN A 253 -18.51 34.23 -8.93
N PRO A 254 -19.45 34.97 -9.55
CA PRO A 254 -19.12 35.88 -10.66
C PRO A 254 -18.11 36.98 -10.36
N SER A 255 -17.82 37.26 -9.09
CA SER A 255 -16.83 38.25 -8.65
C SER A 255 -15.43 37.67 -8.46
N GLY A 256 -15.28 36.34 -8.38
CA GLY A 256 -13.99 35.67 -8.26
C GLY A 256 -14.05 34.39 -7.43
N SER A 257 -12.87 33.92 -7.00
CA SER A 257 -12.71 32.70 -6.21
C SER A 257 -11.96 32.98 -4.91
N GLY A 258 -12.35 32.29 -3.84
CA GLY A 258 -11.58 32.17 -2.61
C GLY A 258 -11.31 30.71 -2.28
N ASP A 259 -10.17 30.44 -1.65
CA ASP A 259 -9.75 29.10 -1.25
C ASP A 259 -9.38 29.01 0.24
N ILE A 260 -9.48 27.81 0.78
CA ILE A 260 -9.08 27.46 2.14
C ILE A 260 -8.47 26.05 2.14
N THR A 261 -7.28 25.92 2.73
CA THR A 261 -6.61 24.63 2.93
C THR A 261 -6.54 24.32 4.41
N LYS A 262 -7.06 23.15 4.81
CA LYS A 262 -6.91 22.59 6.16
C LYS A 262 -5.90 21.44 6.09
N THR A 263 -4.71 21.67 6.62
CA THR A 263 -3.60 20.70 6.64
C THR A 263 -3.86 19.58 7.64
N ASP A 264 -3.57 18.33 7.26
CA ASP A 264 -3.80 17.12 8.08
C ASP A 264 -5.23 17.06 8.66
N TYR A 265 -6.22 17.48 7.87
CA TYR A 265 -7.58 17.66 8.32
C TYR A 265 -8.33 16.34 8.54
N ILE A 266 -8.11 15.34 7.67
CA ILE A 266 -8.70 14.01 7.80
C ILE A 266 -7.63 13.00 8.21
N THR A 267 -7.88 12.22 9.25
CA THR A 267 -6.98 11.14 9.71
C THR A 267 -7.64 9.78 9.54
N VAL A 268 -7.15 8.99 8.59
CA VAL A 268 -7.64 7.63 8.34
C VAL A 268 -6.67 6.64 8.97
N ILE A 269 -7.17 5.83 9.89
CA ILE A 269 -6.40 4.75 10.54
C ILE A 269 -6.67 3.40 9.84
N PRO A 270 -5.77 2.41 9.96
CA PRO A 270 -6.01 1.06 9.45
C PRO A 270 -7.30 0.43 10.03
N SER A 271 -7.97 -0.42 9.25
CA SER A 271 -9.15 -1.19 9.69
C SER A 271 -8.82 -2.02 10.92
N GLN A 272 -9.69 -1.98 11.94
CA GLN A 272 -9.43 -2.57 13.25
C GLN A 272 -9.36 -4.11 13.17
N SER A 273 -8.26 -4.68 13.64
CA SER A 273 -8.18 -6.09 14.03
C SER A 273 -7.49 -6.19 15.40
N CYS A 274 -8.20 -5.79 16.45
CA CYS A 274 -7.80 -6.13 17.82
C CYS A 274 -8.67 -7.30 18.27
N GLU A 275 -8.06 -8.46 18.53
CA GLU A 275 -8.79 -9.72 18.77
C GLU A 275 -9.33 -9.86 20.22
N VAL A 276 -9.08 -8.90 21.13
CA VAL A 276 -9.44 -9.03 22.56
C VAL A 276 -10.07 -7.74 23.12
N GLU A 277 -11.40 -7.66 23.08
CA GLU A 277 -12.20 -6.67 23.81
C GLU A 277 -12.07 -6.89 25.34
N GLY A 278 -11.96 -5.82 26.13
CA GLY A 278 -11.93 -5.82 27.61
C GLY A 278 -10.67 -5.19 28.24
N ILE A 279 -10.56 -5.26 29.57
CA ILE A 279 -9.46 -4.69 30.38
C ILE A 279 -8.75 -5.77 31.20
N THR A 280 -7.43 -5.67 31.37
CA THR A 280 -6.67 -6.67 32.16
C THR A 280 -6.82 -6.42 33.65
N GLY A 281 -7.53 -7.29 34.36
CA GLY A 281 -7.61 -7.32 35.82
C GLY A 281 -6.54 -8.23 36.44
N SER A 282 -5.67 -7.68 37.29
CA SER A 282 -4.66 -8.40 38.10
C SER A 282 -5.12 -8.49 39.55
N TYR A 283 -5.59 -9.67 39.97
CA TYR A 283 -6.20 -9.91 41.28
C TYR A 283 -5.23 -10.54 42.28
N TYR A 284 -5.22 -10.02 43.52
CA TYR A 284 -4.35 -10.44 44.61
C TYR A 284 -5.18 -10.91 45.82
N GLU A 285 -4.75 -11.96 46.52
CA GLU A 285 -5.42 -12.48 47.73
C GLU A 285 -5.12 -11.66 49.01
N ASN A 286 -4.89 -10.35 48.87
CA ASN A 286 -4.60 -9.42 49.97
C ASN A 286 -4.95 -7.98 49.57
N GLU A 287 -5.03 -7.07 50.54
CA GLU A 287 -5.39 -5.67 50.37
C GLU A 287 -4.24 -4.74 49.92
N ASN A 288 -3.03 -5.28 49.72
CA ASN A 288 -1.81 -4.47 49.53
C ASN A 288 -1.08 -4.73 48.21
N PHE A 289 -1.75 -5.35 47.23
CA PHE A 289 -1.23 -5.61 45.89
C PHE A 289 0.07 -6.43 45.85
N ALA A 290 0.32 -7.24 46.89
CA ALA A 290 1.56 -8.00 47.01
C ALA A 290 1.42 -9.45 46.53
N GLY A 291 2.49 -9.98 45.93
CA GLY A 291 2.55 -11.37 45.49
C GLY A 291 2.30 -11.54 43.99
N THR A 292 2.00 -12.78 43.58
CA THR A 292 1.71 -13.10 42.17
C THR A 292 0.20 -13.00 41.94
N PRO A 293 -0.29 -12.09 41.08
CA PRO A 293 -1.72 -11.97 40.81
C PRO A 293 -2.23 -13.07 39.89
N VAL A 294 -3.54 -13.33 39.94
CA VAL A 294 -4.28 -14.01 38.86
C VAL A 294 -4.74 -12.95 37.88
N LYS A 295 -4.42 -13.12 36.59
CA LYS A 295 -4.84 -12.20 35.53
C LYS A 295 -6.09 -12.71 34.80
N ARG A 296 -7.00 -11.81 34.47
CA ARG A 296 -8.21 -12.05 33.66
C ARG A 296 -8.42 -10.85 32.73
N ILE A 297 -9.08 -11.06 31.60
CA ILE A 297 -9.63 -9.97 30.78
C ILE A 297 -11.10 -9.82 31.14
N ASP A 298 -11.48 -8.61 31.55
CA ASP A 298 -12.83 -8.26 31.97
C ASP A 298 -13.43 -7.28 30.99
N GLN A 299 -14.63 -7.57 30.49
CA GLN A 299 -15.32 -6.66 29.56
C GLN A 299 -15.68 -5.33 30.24
N ARG A 300 -15.83 -5.33 31.57
CA ARG A 300 -16.23 -4.15 32.36
C ARG A 300 -15.58 -4.19 33.74
N ILE A 301 -15.37 -3.01 34.34
CA ILE A 301 -14.96 -2.91 35.75
C ILE A 301 -16.23 -2.91 36.62
N ARG A 302 -16.77 -4.10 36.90
CA ARG A 302 -17.98 -4.27 37.70
C ARG A 302 -18.07 -5.62 38.42
N PHE A 303 -18.25 -5.61 39.74
CA PHE A 303 -18.62 -6.79 40.53
C PHE A 303 -19.24 -6.41 41.89
N ALA A 304 -20.06 -7.29 42.46
CA ALA A 304 -20.48 -7.23 43.85
C ALA A 304 -20.64 -8.61 44.49
N ASP A 305 -20.37 -8.73 45.80
CA ASP A 305 -20.67 -9.93 46.58
C ASP A 305 -22.20 -10.12 46.70
N GLN A 306 -22.67 -11.38 46.65
CA GLN A 306 -24.10 -11.70 46.72
C GLN A 306 -24.82 -11.09 47.94
N ARG A 307 -24.13 -10.92 49.07
CA ARG A 307 -24.73 -10.31 50.28
C ARG A 307 -24.82 -8.79 50.18
N ALA A 308 -24.00 -8.15 49.35
CA ALA A 308 -24.19 -6.75 48.96
C ALA A 308 -25.44 -6.60 48.09
N ILE A 309 -25.65 -7.54 47.15
CA ILE A 309 -26.84 -7.59 46.28
C ILE A 309 -28.12 -7.82 47.10
N ASP A 310 -28.07 -8.71 48.10
CA ASP A 310 -29.21 -9.05 48.95
C ASP A 310 -29.55 -7.95 49.99
N ASP A 311 -28.72 -6.92 50.15
CA ASP A 311 -28.98 -5.79 51.04
C ASP A 311 -29.86 -4.74 50.35
N GLU A 312 -31.18 -4.78 50.62
CA GLU A 312 -32.23 -3.89 50.06
C GLU A 312 -31.96 -2.37 50.23
N ARG A 313 -30.89 -1.97 50.93
CA ARG A 313 -30.47 -0.57 51.08
C ARG A 313 -29.88 0.04 49.81
N TYR A 314 -29.47 -0.75 48.83
CA TYR A 314 -28.78 -0.30 47.62
C TYR A 314 -29.31 -1.03 46.38
N ASP A 315 -29.55 -0.30 45.28
CA ASP A 315 -30.06 -0.86 44.02
C ASP A 315 -28.89 -1.10 43.05
N TYR A 316 -28.36 -2.32 43.06
CA TYR A 316 -27.18 -2.71 42.26
C TYR A 316 -27.52 -3.32 40.89
N GLY A 317 -28.82 -3.43 40.55
CA GLY A 317 -29.32 -4.12 39.35
C GLY A 317 -29.18 -5.65 39.40
N SER A 318 -29.91 -6.37 38.55
CA SER A 318 -29.90 -7.85 38.51
C SER A 318 -28.66 -8.49 37.85
N ASP A 319 -27.80 -7.68 37.22
CA ASP A 319 -26.67 -8.09 36.36
C ASP A 319 -25.27 -7.93 37.02
N ILE A 320 -25.17 -7.68 38.33
CA ILE A 320 -23.89 -7.39 39.00
C ILE A 320 -23.06 -8.66 39.36
N THR A 321 -23.42 -9.83 38.83
CA THR A 321 -22.76 -11.11 39.15
C THR A 321 -21.60 -11.46 38.20
N ASP A 322 -20.49 -10.73 38.28
CA ASP A 322 -19.21 -11.10 37.62
C ASP A 322 -18.06 -11.20 38.64
N TRP A 323 -18.31 -11.95 39.72
CA TRP A 323 -17.34 -12.15 40.79
C TRP A 323 -16.05 -12.79 40.25
N PRO A 324 -14.86 -12.24 40.58
CA PRO A 324 -13.60 -12.74 40.07
C PRO A 324 -13.25 -14.09 40.70
N ASN A 325 -13.61 -15.20 40.04
CA ASN A 325 -13.15 -16.57 40.30
C ASN A 325 -13.41 -17.12 41.74
N PRO A 326 -13.98 -18.34 41.91
CA PRO A 326 -14.24 -18.92 43.25
C PRO A 326 -12.99 -19.18 44.14
N ILE A 327 -11.77 -18.95 43.63
CA ILE A 327 -10.51 -19.08 44.37
C ILE A 327 -10.14 -17.77 45.10
N ILE A 328 -10.41 -16.60 44.51
CA ILE A 328 -10.06 -15.30 45.10
C ILE A 328 -11.24 -14.80 45.95
N GLY A 329 -10.94 -14.36 47.18
CA GLY A 329 -11.95 -13.77 48.07
C GLY A 329 -12.64 -14.72 49.07
N ARG A 330 -12.12 -15.95 49.32
CA ARG A 330 -12.66 -16.79 50.42
C ARG A 330 -12.61 -16.13 51.81
N ASP A 331 -11.77 -15.12 51.98
CA ASP A 331 -11.59 -14.37 53.23
C ASP A 331 -12.04 -12.89 53.13
N GLU A 332 -12.80 -12.49 52.10
CA GLU A 332 -13.28 -11.09 51.90
C GLU A 332 -12.15 -10.03 51.99
N ARG A 333 -10.95 -10.43 51.55
CA ARG A 333 -9.74 -9.61 51.55
C ARG A 333 -8.98 -9.83 50.26
N PHE A 334 -9.01 -8.84 49.39
CA PHE A 334 -8.36 -8.91 48.10
C PHE A 334 -8.06 -7.52 47.57
N SER A 335 -7.29 -7.44 46.50
CA SER A 335 -7.10 -6.21 45.74
C SER A 335 -7.01 -6.54 44.26
N VAL A 336 -7.31 -5.55 43.43
CA VAL A 336 -7.26 -5.67 41.97
C VAL A 336 -6.66 -4.42 41.37
N ILE A 337 -5.82 -4.62 40.35
CA ILE A 337 -5.35 -3.56 39.46
C ILE A 337 -5.88 -3.88 38.07
N TYR A 338 -6.73 -3.02 37.53
CA TYR A 338 -7.13 -3.03 36.13
C TYR A 338 -6.19 -2.14 35.34
N GLU A 339 -5.64 -2.64 34.24
CA GLU A 339 -4.80 -1.90 33.30
C GLU A 339 -5.24 -2.21 31.87
N GLY A 340 -5.35 -1.18 31.03
CA GLY A 340 -5.73 -1.30 29.63
C GLY A 340 -5.84 0.09 28.99
N TYR A 341 -6.59 0.16 27.90
CA TYR A 341 -6.91 1.40 27.21
C TYR A 341 -8.42 1.58 27.15
N LEU A 342 -8.89 2.80 27.35
CA LEU A 342 -10.27 3.21 27.12
C LEU A 342 -10.35 3.90 25.77
N MET A 343 -11.28 3.46 24.92
CA MET A 343 -11.55 4.09 23.64
C MET A 343 -12.58 5.21 23.80
N ILE A 344 -12.29 6.36 23.19
CA ILE A 344 -13.12 7.55 23.19
C ILE A 344 -13.52 7.84 21.75
N ASP A 345 -14.82 7.79 21.45
CA ASP A 345 -15.37 8.02 20.11
C ASP A 345 -15.52 9.52 19.76
N GLU A 346 -15.57 10.39 20.76
CA GLU A 346 -15.77 11.82 20.56
C GLU A 346 -15.01 12.64 21.62
N GLU A 347 -14.32 13.71 21.22
CA GLU A 347 -13.71 14.62 22.20
C GLU A 347 -14.79 15.33 23.02
N ASP A 348 -14.83 15.07 24.34
CA ASP A 348 -15.79 15.69 25.26
C ASP A 348 -15.23 15.79 26.70
N ASP A 349 -15.95 16.50 27.57
CA ASP A 349 -15.74 16.54 29.02
C ASP A 349 -16.48 15.37 29.70
N TYR A 350 -15.75 14.30 30.02
CA TYR A 350 -16.31 13.09 30.63
C TYR A 350 -16.33 13.19 32.15
N THR A 351 -17.44 12.76 32.77
CA THR A 351 -17.51 12.58 34.23
C THR A 351 -17.55 11.09 34.56
N PHE A 352 -16.53 10.61 35.25
CA PHE A 352 -16.43 9.22 35.71
C PHE A 352 -16.92 9.08 37.15
N TYR A 353 -17.63 8.00 37.42
CA TYR A 353 -18.14 7.62 38.74
C TYR A 353 -17.55 6.27 39.13
N LEU A 354 -16.88 6.22 40.28
CA LEU A 354 -16.26 5.01 40.82
C LEU A 354 -16.87 4.69 42.18
N THR A 355 -17.61 3.59 42.23
CA THR A 355 -18.25 3.08 43.45
C THR A 355 -17.49 1.88 43.98
N SER A 356 -17.13 1.90 45.26
CA SER A 356 -16.52 0.75 45.94
C SER A 356 -16.89 0.61 47.42
N ASP A 357 -16.90 -0.63 47.92
CA ASP A 357 -16.75 -0.93 49.37
C ASP A 357 -15.23 -0.99 49.63
N ASP A 358 -14.74 -0.21 50.59
CA ASP A 358 -13.34 0.20 50.74
C ASP A 358 -12.74 0.92 49.50
N GLY A 359 -11.41 1.04 49.45
CA GLY A 359 -10.74 2.07 48.66
C GLY A 359 -10.58 1.73 47.19
N SER A 360 -10.88 2.71 46.31
CA SER A 360 -10.61 2.62 44.87
C SER A 360 -10.09 3.93 44.26
N ARG A 361 -9.36 3.85 43.14
CA ARG A 361 -8.80 5.00 42.41
C ARG A 361 -8.79 4.74 40.90
N LEU A 362 -9.06 5.77 40.11
CA LEU A 362 -9.01 5.76 38.63
C LEU A 362 -7.97 6.76 38.12
N TRP A 363 -7.10 6.29 37.23
CA TRP A 363 -6.20 7.12 36.43
C TRP A 363 -6.52 6.97 34.95
N ILE A 364 -6.47 8.09 34.23
CA ILE A 364 -6.55 8.16 32.77
C ILE A 364 -5.40 9.06 32.31
N ASP A 365 -4.57 8.62 31.36
CA ASP A 365 -3.36 9.34 30.91
C ASP A 365 -2.41 9.71 32.05
N ASP A 366 -2.22 8.78 33.00
CA ASP A 366 -1.46 8.98 34.24
C ASP A 366 -2.01 10.09 35.18
N ASN A 367 -3.14 10.72 34.83
CA ASN A 367 -3.82 11.70 35.67
C ASN A 367 -4.81 10.98 36.61
N LEU A 368 -4.71 11.25 37.92
CA LEU A 368 -5.68 10.74 38.89
C LEU A 368 -7.02 11.47 38.71
N VAL A 369 -8.01 10.77 38.17
CA VAL A 369 -9.35 11.33 37.86
C VAL A 369 -10.29 11.15 39.05
N VAL A 370 -10.35 9.95 39.64
CA VAL A 370 -11.20 9.66 40.80
C VAL A 370 -10.35 9.09 41.94
N ASP A 371 -10.51 9.65 43.14
CA ASP A 371 -9.85 9.18 44.35
C ASP A 371 -10.89 8.85 45.43
N ASN A 372 -11.31 7.59 45.46
CA ASN A 372 -12.22 7.05 46.47
C ASN A 372 -11.45 6.18 47.47
N TRP A 373 -10.27 6.62 47.92
CA TRP A 373 -9.39 5.81 48.76
C TRP A 373 -9.78 5.83 50.25
N GLY A 374 -9.62 4.68 50.91
CA GLY A 374 -9.78 4.53 52.36
C GLY A 374 -10.80 3.46 52.75
N ASP A 375 -10.86 3.15 54.05
CA ASP A 375 -11.80 2.16 54.57
C ASP A 375 -13.19 2.79 54.74
N HIS A 376 -14.20 2.28 54.04
CA HIS A 376 -15.58 2.78 54.10
C HIS A 376 -16.59 1.76 53.56
N SER A 377 -17.85 1.87 53.99
CA SER A 377 -18.97 1.17 53.35
C SER A 377 -19.10 1.56 51.86
N PRO A 378 -19.94 0.87 51.04
CA PRO A 378 -20.10 1.23 49.63
C PRO A 378 -20.34 2.72 49.44
N LYS A 379 -19.46 3.36 48.66
CA LYS A 379 -19.41 4.80 48.45
C LYS A 379 -19.01 5.09 47.02
N GLU A 380 -19.72 6.04 46.41
CA GLU A 380 -19.39 6.61 45.11
C GLU A 380 -18.55 7.87 45.28
N GLU A 381 -17.54 8.04 44.44
CA GLU A 381 -16.91 9.32 44.16
C GLU A 381 -16.86 9.54 42.64
N SER A 382 -16.76 10.80 42.23
CA SER A 382 -16.74 11.16 40.82
C SER A 382 -15.63 12.15 40.50
N GLY A 383 -15.19 12.16 39.24
CA GLY A 383 -14.17 13.07 38.74
C GLY A 383 -14.40 13.38 37.27
N ASN A 384 -14.07 14.60 36.86
CA ASN A 384 -14.21 15.05 35.48
C ASN A 384 -12.85 15.13 34.81
N VAL A 385 -12.78 14.71 33.54
CA VAL A 385 -11.58 14.80 32.70
C VAL A 385 -12.02 15.03 31.27
N ARG A 386 -11.34 15.96 30.59
CA ARG A 386 -11.50 16.15 29.15
C ARG A 386 -10.64 15.14 28.42
N LEU A 387 -11.24 14.34 27.53
CA LEU A 387 -10.55 13.34 26.75
C LEU A 387 -10.69 13.67 25.27
N THR A 388 -9.60 13.47 24.52
CA THR A 388 -9.63 13.54 23.06
C THR A 388 -10.19 12.25 22.49
N GLU A 389 -10.62 12.25 21.25
CA GLU A 389 -10.96 11.01 20.55
C GLU A 389 -9.72 10.09 20.43
N GLY A 390 -9.92 8.78 20.56
CA GLY A 390 -8.88 7.76 20.49
C GLY A 390 -8.69 6.96 21.79
N PHE A 391 -7.56 6.26 21.89
CA PHE A 391 -7.26 5.37 23.02
C PHE A 391 -6.50 6.09 24.14
N HIS A 392 -7.04 5.99 25.35
CA HIS A 392 -6.46 6.56 26.56
C HIS A 392 -6.03 5.46 27.53
N PRO A 393 -4.76 5.37 27.97
CA PRO A 393 -4.36 4.43 29.00
C PRO A 393 -5.16 4.64 30.29
N VAL A 394 -5.78 3.56 30.78
CA VAL A 394 -6.58 3.53 32.01
C VAL A 394 -5.94 2.59 33.02
N LYS A 395 -5.94 3.05 34.27
CA LYS A 395 -5.65 2.20 35.43
C LYS A 395 -6.70 2.38 36.50
N VAL A 396 -7.22 1.29 37.05
CA VAL A 396 -8.08 1.30 38.24
C VAL A 396 -7.48 0.42 39.32
N GLU A 397 -7.30 0.96 40.52
CA GLU A 397 -6.88 0.19 41.68
C GLU A 397 -8.05 0.08 42.65
N MET A 398 -8.27 -1.10 43.22
CA MET A 398 -9.24 -1.32 44.30
C MET A 398 -8.69 -2.29 45.34
N TYR A 399 -8.98 -2.06 46.62
CA TYR A 399 -8.77 -3.05 47.67
C TYR A 399 -10.03 -3.22 48.51
N GLU A 400 -10.24 -4.46 48.95
CA GLU A 400 -11.25 -4.85 49.93
C GLU A 400 -10.53 -5.34 51.20
N LYS A 401 -10.87 -4.78 52.35
CA LYS A 401 -10.25 -5.12 53.64
C LYS A 401 -11.13 -6.02 54.50
N THR A 402 -12.45 -5.84 54.50
CA THR A 402 -13.44 -6.69 55.18
C THR A 402 -14.86 -6.27 54.81
N GLY A 403 -15.74 -7.19 54.42
CA GLY A 403 -17.16 -6.87 54.23
C GLY A 403 -17.73 -7.33 52.90
N HIS A 404 -18.60 -6.50 52.32
CA HIS A 404 -19.37 -6.82 51.12
C HIS A 404 -18.75 -6.10 49.92
N ALA A 405 -17.76 -6.72 49.28
CA ALA A 405 -17.04 -6.08 48.20
C ALA A 405 -17.95 -5.63 47.06
N VAL A 406 -17.77 -4.37 46.66
CA VAL A 406 -18.41 -3.73 45.50
C VAL A 406 -17.33 -3.00 44.71
N LEU A 407 -17.37 -3.09 43.39
CA LEU A 407 -16.66 -2.19 42.50
C LEU A 407 -17.52 -1.94 41.26
N GLN A 408 -17.66 -0.67 40.87
CA GLN A 408 -18.42 -0.27 39.68
C GLN A 408 -17.84 1.02 39.11
N LEU A 409 -17.55 1.01 37.81
CA LEU A 409 -17.13 2.17 37.04
C LEU A 409 -18.21 2.55 36.01
N GLU A 410 -18.60 3.81 36.02
CA GLU A 410 -19.56 4.43 35.10
C GLU A 410 -19.03 5.76 34.59
N TRP A 411 -19.61 6.25 33.51
CA TRP A 411 -19.31 7.56 32.93
C TRP A 411 -20.54 8.22 32.30
N GLU A 412 -20.47 9.53 32.11
CA GLU A 412 -21.41 10.32 31.32
C GLU A 412 -20.67 11.44 30.58
N SER A 413 -21.28 11.95 29.50
CA SER A 413 -20.84 13.15 28.78
C SER A 413 -22.07 13.97 28.33
N GLU A 414 -21.89 15.10 27.63
CA GLU A 414 -23.03 15.88 27.12
C GLU A 414 -23.81 15.11 26.04
N GLY A 415 -23.11 14.27 25.27
CA GLY A 415 -23.66 13.48 24.16
C GLY A 415 -24.39 12.19 24.53
N PHE A 416 -24.13 11.61 25.72
CA PHE A 416 -24.78 10.38 26.16
C PHE A 416 -24.99 10.31 27.68
N GLY A 417 -26.12 9.71 28.08
CA GLY A 417 -26.50 9.59 29.49
C GLY A 417 -25.61 8.59 30.25
N ARG A 418 -25.56 8.75 31.59
CA ARG A 418 -24.76 7.91 32.47
C ARG A 418 -24.93 6.41 32.20
N GLY A 419 -23.82 5.73 31.97
CA GLY A 419 -23.76 4.30 31.67
C GLY A 419 -22.48 3.64 32.18
N PHE A 420 -22.39 2.32 32.01
CA PHE A 420 -21.16 1.58 32.32
C PHE A 420 -20.10 1.87 31.25
N VAL A 421 -18.84 1.80 31.66
CA VAL A 421 -17.71 1.87 30.72
C VAL A 421 -17.44 0.47 30.17
N GLU A 422 -17.56 0.30 28.84
CA GLU A 422 -17.45 -1.00 28.17
C GLU A 422 -16.39 -1.01 27.05
N ASP A 423 -15.94 0.17 26.60
CA ASP A 423 -15.03 0.34 25.46
C ASP A 423 -13.54 0.18 25.86
N PHE A 424 -13.24 -0.93 26.53
CA PHE A 424 -11.88 -1.26 26.95
C PHE A 424 -11.14 -2.12 25.92
N CYS A 425 -9.83 -1.91 25.83
CA CYS A 425 -8.90 -2.77 25.12
C CYS A 425 -7.71 -3.20 25.99
N ALA A 426 -7.40 -4.50 25.99
CA ALA A 426 -6.41 -5.11 26.87
C ALA A 426 -5.03 -5.30 26.23
N GLU A 427 -4.89 -5.13 24.91
CA GLU A 427 -3.68 -5.51 24.15
C GLU A 427 -2.84 -4.33 23.62
N ASP A 428 -1.59 -4.64 23.27
CA ASP A 428 -0.63 -3.71 22.69
C ASP A 428 -1.03 -3.17 21.29
N CYS A 429 -2.01 -3.78 20.61
CA CYS A 429 -2.56 -3.26 19.35
C CYS A 429 -3.30 -1.92 19.52
N CYS A 430 -3.69 -1.60 20.77
CA CYS A 430 -4.31 -0.34 21.16
C CYS A 430 -3.28 0.70 21.65
N LYS A 431 -1.97 0.42 21.51
CA LYS A 431 -0.89 1.36 21.77
C LYS A 431 -0.40 1.95 20.45
N VAL A 432 -0.23 3.27 20.36
CA VAL A 432 0.41 3.92 19.20
C VAL A 432 1.77 3.24 18.95
N PRO A 433 2.08 2.82 17.71
CA PRO A 433 3.36 2.20 17.40
C PRO A 433 4.51 3.11 17.78
N THR A 434 5.70 2.54 17.98
CA THR A 434 6.94 3.32 17.96
C THR A 434 7.72 2.90 16.74
N ALA A 435 7.88 3.82 15.80
CA ALA A 435 8.50 3.51 14.51
C ALA A 435 9.99 3.22 14.67
N GLY A 436 10.45 2.20 13.96
CA GLY A 436 11.84 1.76 14.00
C GLY A 436 12.18 0.97 12.74
N PHE A 437 13.35 1.17 12.16
CA PHE A 437 13.81 0.34 11.05
C PHE A 437 15.33 0.13 10.95
N THR A 438 15.72 -0.84 10.12
CA THR A 438 17.12 -1.11 9.75
C THR A 438 17.26 -1.37 8.24
N ALA A 439 18.50 -1.35 7.74
CA ALA A 439 18.85 -1.74 6.38
C ALA A 439 20.00 -2.76 6.41
N ASP A 440 20.03 -3.69 5.45
CA ASP A 440 21.09 -4.69 5.31
C ASP A 440 22.46 -4.07 4.97
N LYS A 441 22.45 -2.96 4.21
CA LYS A 441 23.61 -2.12 3.91
C LYS A 441 23.20 -0.65 3.78
N THR A 442 24.13 0.23 4.12
CA THR A 442 23.94 1.68 4.06
C THR A 442 24.82 2.37 3.01
N SER A 443 25.61 1.62 2.24
CA SER A 443 26.42 2.19 1.16
C SER A 443 26.79 1.20 0.07
N GLY A 444 27.05 1.69 -1.16
CA GLY A 444 27.55 0.89 -2.28
C GLY A 444 27.62 1.65 -3.61
N GLY A 445 27.92 0.95 -4.70
CA GLY A 445 27.96 1.50 -6.06
C GLY A 445 26.57 1.61 -6.71
N VAL A 446 26.45 2.35 -7.80
CA VAL A 446 25.21 2.38 -8.61
C VAL A 446 25.11 1.13 -9.49
N PRO A 447 23.95 0.47 -9.61
CA PRO A 447 22.75 0.63 -8.78
C PRO A 447 22.91 -0.07 -7.42
N LEU A 448 22.37 0.54 -6.36
CA LEU A 448 22.40 -0.03 -5.02
C LEU A 448 21.02 -0.54 -4.61
N THR A 449 20.83 -1.86 -4.61
CA THR A 449 19.61 -2.50 -4.06
C THR A 449 19.75 -2.75 -2.57
N VAL A 450 18.92 -2.14 -1.72
CA VAL A 450 18.93 -2.21 -0.26
C VAL A 450 17.67 -2.93 0.24
N GLN A 451 17.83 -3.83 1.20
CA GLN A 451 16.73 -4.50 1.90
C GLN A 451 16.47 -3.81 3.23
N PHE A 452 15.27 -3.25 3.38
CA PHE A 452 14.84 -2.60 4.62
C PHE A 452 14.07 -3.58 5.51
N SER A 453 14.18 -3.43 6.82
CA SER A 453 13.45 -4.25 7.78
C SER A 453 12.83 -3.38 8.86
N ASP A 454 11.51 -3.54 9.03
CA ASP A 454 10.75 -2.96 10.13
C ASP A 454 11.22 -3.54 11.47
N SER A 455 11.46 -2.65 12.42
CA SER A 455 11.75 -2.97 13.82
C SER A 455 10.84 -2.17 14.77
N SER A 456 9.70 -1.69 14.27
CA SER A 456 8.75 -0.90 15.04
C SER A 456 8.09 -1.75 16.14
N SER A 457 7.71 -1.10 17.24
CA SER A 457 6.98 -1.73 18.37
C SER A 457 5.54 -1.24 18.44
N GLY A 458 4.70 -1.83 19.30
CA GLY A 458 3.28 -1.48 19.41
C GLY A 458 2.42 -2.08 18.29
N SER A 459 2.78 -3.27 17.80
CA SER A 459 1.98 -4.05 16.84
C SER A 459 1.44 -3.24 15.65
N PRO A 460 2.31 -2.57 14.86
CA PRO A 460 1.87 -1.88 13.65
C PRO A 460 1.23 -2.86 12.67
N THR A 461 0.13 -2.44 12.06
CA THR A 461 -0.60 -3.17 11.02
C THR A 461 -0.41 -2.55 9.64
N SER A 462 0.26 -1.40 9.54
CA SER A 462 0.54 -0.74 8.26
C SER A 462 1.84 0.07 8.29
N TRP A 463 2.49 0.19 7.12
CA TRP A 463 3.77 0.88 6.93
C TRP A 463 3.70 1.83 5.73
N LEU A 464 4.43 2.95 5.80
CA LEU A 464 4.68 3.83 4.67
C LEU A 464 6.15 4.28 4.71
N TRP A 465 6.91 3.84 3.73
CA TRP A 465 8.31 4.15 3.53
C TRP A 465 8.48 5.32 2.56
N SER A 466 9.49 6.15 2.80
CA SER A 466 10.05 7.06 1.79
C SER A 466 11.55 6.86 1.75
N PHE A 467 12.09 6.63 0.55
CA PHE A 467 13.50 6.27 0.35
C PHE A 467 14.39 7.48 0.05
N GLY A 468 13.83 8.69 -0.02
CA GLY A 468 14.60 9.93 -0.23
C GLY A 468 14.96 10.23 -1.68
N ASP A 469 14.61 9.35 -2.62
CA ASP A 469 14.77 9.55 -4.07
C ASP A 469 13.45 9.90 -4.78
N GLY A 470 12.39 10.18 -4.01
CA GLY A 470 11.04 10.45 -4.50
C GLY A 470 10.14 9.22 -4.60
N THR A 471 10.64 8.02 -4.29
CA THR A 471 9.84 6.78 -4.28
C THR A 471 9.44 6.34 -2.86
N THR A 472 8.37 5.54 -2.77
CA THR A 472 7.73 5.09 -1.52
C THR A 472 7.32 3.62 -1.57
N SER A 473 7.05 3.00 -0.43
CA SER A 473 6.49 1.63 -0.34
C SER A 473 5.55 1.49 0.86
N THR A 474 4.59 0.58 0.80
CA THR A 474 3.71 0.23 1.94
C THR A 474 3.96 -1.16 2.51
N GLU A 475 4.96 -1.88 1.98
CA GLU A 475 5.33 -3.21 2.47
C GLU A 475 5.98 -3.11 3.86
N LYS A 476 5.87 -4.17 4.66
CA LYS A 476 6.53 -4.22 5.97
C LYS A 476 8.06 -4.21 5.88
N ASN A 477 8.63 -4.93 4.91
CA ASN A 477 10.08 -5.08 4.74
C ASN A 477 10.44 -4.95 3.25
N PRO A 478 10.43 -3.72 2.69
CA PRO A 478 10.60 -3.53 1.25
C PRO A 478 12.06 -3.69 0.81
N GLU A 479 12.23 -4.15 -0.44
CA GLU A 479 13.46 -4.01 -1.20
C GLU A 479 13.39 -2.71 -2.03
N HIS A 480 14.46 -1.92 -2.07
CA HIS A 480 14.53 -0.71 -2.89
C HIS A 480 15.85 -0.59 -3.64
N THR A 481 15.83 -0.11 -4.89
CA THR A 481 17.04 0.07 -5.71
C THR A 481 17.29 1.53 -6.06
N TYR A 482 18.40 2.07 -5.57
CA TYR A 482 18.86 3.41 -5.90
C TYR A 482 19.62 3.41 -7.22
N ALA A 483 19.07 4.08 -8.23
CA ALA A 483 19.64 4.16 -9.58
C ALA A 483 20.67 5.30 -9.77
N GLY A 484 20.78 6.21 -8.80
CA GLY A 484 21.67 7.37 -8.85
C GLY A 484 22.69 7.37 -7.72
N ALA A 485 23.85 8.00 -7.96
CA ALA A 485 24.78 8.31 -6.88
C ALA A 485 24.24 9.48 -6.04
N GLY A 486 24.38 9.41 -4.73
CA GLY A 486 23.84 10.42 -3.81
C GLY A 486 23.82 9.97 -2.34
N GLU A 487 23.42 10.87 -1.46
CA GLU A 487 23.03 10.55 -0.09
C GLU A 487 21.50 10.67 0.02
N TYR A 488 20.85 9.68 0.64
CA TYR A 488 19.40 9.58 0.70
C TYR A 488 18.90 9.51 2.15
N ASP A 489 17.91 10.34 2.45
CA ASP A 489 17.16 10.32 3.71
C ASP A 489 16.06 9.26 3.62
N VAL A 490 16.01 8.35 4.59
CA VAL A 490 15.01 7.28 4.62
C VAL A 490 14.08 7.49 5.82
N SER A 491 12.77 7.36 5.60
CA SER A 491 11.78 7.40 6.66
C SER A 491 10.79 6.24 6.59
N LEU A 492 10.28 5.85 7.75
CA LEU A 492 9.21 4.88 7.92
C LEU A 492 8.14 5.49 8.84
N LYS A 493 6.88 5.49 8.38
CA LYS A 493 5.68 5.71 9.20
C LYS A 493 5.04 4.35 9.48
N ALA A 494 4.93 3.97 10.75
CA ALA A 494 4.30 2.72 11.18
C ALA A 494 2.99 3.03 11.92
N ALA A 495 1.90 2.36 11.54
CA ALA A 495 0.55 2.67 12.02
C ALA A 495 -0.21 1.43 12.47
N ASN A 496 -1.15 1.61 13.39
CA ASN A 496 -2.20 0.66 13.76
C ASN A 496 -3.51 1.43 14.08
N ALA A 497 -4.53 0.74 14.59
CA ALA A 497 -5.80 1.35 14.96
C ALA A 497 -5.68 2.40 16.09
N ALA A 498 -4.61 2.37 16.89
CA ALA A 498 -4.39 3.38 17.93
C ALA A 498 -3.76 4.67 17.41
N GLY A 499 -3.18 4.65 16.21
CA GLY A 499 -2.50 5.80 15.61
C GLY A 499 -1.22 5.40 14.90
N TYR A 500 -0.29 6.34 14.76
CA TYR A 500 0.97 6.10 14.07
C TYR A 500 2.13 6.83 14.73
N ASP A 501 3.34 6.36 14.42
CA ASP A 501 4.59 7.05 14.70
C ASP A 501 5.48 7.02 13.44
N TYR A 502 6.53 7.84 13.40
CA TYR A 502 7.47 7.87 12.30
C TYR A 502 8.92 7.97 12.75
N GLU A 503 9.82 7.29 12.05
CA GLU A 503 11.28 7.42 12.19
C GLU A 503 11.86 7.98 10.89
N ASN A 504 12.72 8.99 10.98
CA ASN A 504 13.48 9.53 9.85
C ASN A 504 14.99 9.44 10.13
N LYS A 505 15.76 8.91 9.17
CA LYS A 505 17.23 8.84 9.23
C LYS A 505 17.82 9.61 8.05
N SER A 506 18.46 10.74 8.35
CA SER A 506 19.11 11.56 7.33
C SER A 506 20.43 10.97 6.84
N SER A 507 20.71 11.12 5.55
CA SER A 507 21.84 10.55 4.81
C SER A 507 22.07 9.07 5.17
N TYR A 508 21.00 8.30 5.33
CA TYR A 508 21.09 6.93 5.83
C TYR A 508 21.67 5.97 4.80
N ILE A 509 21.39 6.20 3.50
CA ILE A 509 21.97 5.45 2.39
C ILE A 509 22.92 6.34 1.58
N THR A 510 24.13 5.84 1.29
CA THR A 510 25.12 6.51 0.45
C THR A 510 25.44 5.69 -0.79
N VAL A 511 25.09 6.22 -1.96
CA VAL A 511 25.36 5.59 -3.25
C VAL A 511 26.50 6.32 -3.96
N THR A 512 27.53 5.58 -4.34
CA THR A 512 28.75 6.09 -4.99
C THR A 512 28.75 5.79 -6.49
N GLY A 513 29.20 6.75 -7.32
CA GLY A 513 29.34 6.56 -8.77
C GLY A 513 30.77 6.25 -9.23
N LEU A 514 30.95 6.03 -10.54
CA LEU A 514 32.26 5.81 -11.17
C LEU A 514 33.15 7.06 -11.15
N PRO A 515 34.45 6.94 -10.80
CA PRO A 515 35.43 8.00 -11.04
C PRO A 515 35.64 8.21 -12.55
N SER A 516 35.99 9.43 -12.98
CA SER A 516 36.30 9.69 -14.39
C SER A 516 37.67 9.13 -14.78
N PRO A 517 37.82 8.44 -15.93
CA PRO A 517 39.11 7.99 -16.42
C PRO A 517 40.02 9.17 -16.82
N VAL A 518 41.34 8.97 -16.77
CA VAL A 518 42.34 9.90 -17.34
C VAL A 518 42.58 9.67 -18.83
N GLY A 519 42.20 8.51 -19.35
CA GLY A 519 42.16 8.21 -20.78
C GLY A 519 41.14 7.10 -21.07
N TRP A 520 40.36 7.23 -22.15
CA TRP A 520 39.33 6.24 -22.51
C TRP A 520 39.25 6.03 -24.04
N TRP A 521 40.09 5.17 -24.59
CA TRP A 521 40.09 4.91 -26.04
C TRP A 521 39.13 3.77 -26.39
N LYS A 522 37.94 4.14 -26.86
CA LYS A 522 36.89 3.21 -27.31
C LYS A 522 37.30 2.46 -28.57
N PHE A 523 37.87 3.18 -29.54
CA PHE A 523 38.14 2.70 -30.91
C PHE A 523 36.91 2.58 -31.83
N ASP A 524 35.82 3.27 -31.49
CA ASP A 524 34.58 3.35 -32.28
C ASP A 524 34.63 4.31 -33.48
N GLU A 525 35.77 4.93 -33.78
CA GLU A 525 35.81 5.92 -34.85
C GLU A 525 35.66 5.26 -36.23
N ALA A 526 34.62 5.61 -36.98
CA ALA A 526 34.31 4.99 -38.28
C ALA A 526 35.47 4.96 -39.30
N SER A 527 36.45 5.88 -39.22
CA SER A 527 37.65 5.88 -40.05
C SER A 527 38.77 6.78 -39.49
N GLY A 528 39.97 6.67 -40.06
CA GLY A 528 41.11 7.55 -39.75
C GLY A 528 42.12 6.95 -38.77
N SER A 529 43.23 7.66 -38.57
CA SER A 529 44.38 7.22 -37.77
C SER A 529 44.43 7.84 -36.37
N THR A 530 43.30 8.33 -35.87
CA THR A 530 43.18 8.88 -34.52
C THR A 530 42.39 7.89 -33.68
N ALA A 531 42.92 7.57 -32.49
CA ALA A 531 42.20 6.91 -31.42
C ALA A 531 41.86 7.99 -30.41
N VAL A 532 40.60 8.37 -30.34
CA VAL A 532 40.19 9.51 -29.53
C VAL A 532 40.09 9.12 -28.07
N ASP A 533 40.63 9.97 -27.22
CA ASP A 533 40.45 9.84 -25.78
C ASP A 533 39.00 10.15 -25.46
N SER A 534 38.36 9.24 -24.71
CA SER A 534 36.97 9.25 -24.21
C SER A 534 36.69 9.83 -22.81
N SER A 535 37.73 10.33 -22.15
CA SER A 535 37.68 10.48 -20.71
C SER A 535 37.54 11.89 -20.15
N GLY A 536 37.87 12.92 -20.92
CA GLY A 536 37.93 14.28 -20.34
C GLY A 536 39.22 15.04 -20.51
N ASN A 537 40.27 14.42 -21.03
CA ASN A 537 41.59 15.00 -20.83
C ASN A 537 42.30 15.34 -22.13
N GLY A 538 41.71 14.99 -23.28
CA GLY A 538 42.26 15.33 -24.58
C GLY A 538 43.51 14.51 -24.91
N ASN A 539 43.64 13.33 -24.31
CA ASN A 539 44.76 12.41 -24.49
C ASN A 539 44.63 11.60 -25.79
N ASP A 540 44.30 12.26 -26.90
CA ASP A 540 44.11 11.61 -28.19
C ASP A 540 45.36 10.85 -28.64
N GLY A 541 45.16 9.60 -29.03
CA GLY A 541 46.15 8.71 -29.58
C GLY A 541 46.25 8.80 -31.10
N SER A 542 47.45 8.57 -31.62
CA SER A 542 47.68 8.39 -33.06
C SER A 542 47.99 6.94 -33.38
N ILE A 543 47.15 6.31 -34.20
CA ILE A 543 47.30 4.93 -34.65
C ILE A 543 48.45 4.87 -35.67
N LYS A 544 49.42 3.99 -35.42
CA LYS A 544 50.60 3.75 -36.25
C LYS A 544 50.56 2.34 -36.83
N GLY A 545 51.30 2.12 -37.92
CA GLY A 545 51.41 0.80 -38.55
C GLY A 545 50.22 0.45 -39.46
N THR A 546 50.05 -0.84 -39.74
CA THR A 546 48.97 -1.38 -40.58
C THR A 546 47.81 -1.82 -39.70
N TYR A 547 46.75 -1.04 -39.63
CA TYR A 547 45.59 -1.31 -38.78
C TYR A 547 44.31 -1.58 -39.57
N SER A 548 43.38 -2.25 -38.92
CA SER A 548 41.99 -2.40 -39.37
C SER A 548 41.07 -2.25 -38.18
N ARG A 549 39.90 -1.65 -38.40
CA ARG A 549 38.80 -1.65 -37.44
C ARG A 549 37.92 -2.86 -37.72
N VAL A 550 37.50 -3.52 -36.66
CA VAL A 550 36.71 -4.76 -36.69
C VAL A 550 35.66 -4.68 -35.59
N ALA A 551 34.65 -5.56 -35.59
CA ALA A 551 33.68 -5.59 -34.50
C ALA A 551 34.37 -5.72 -33.13
N GLY A 552 34.07 -4.78 -32.25
CA GLY A 552 34.55 -4.73 -30.86
C GLY A 552 33.80 -5.72 -29.95
N ALA A 553 34.03 -5.60 -28.65
CA ALA A 553 33.11 -6.06 -27.62
C ALA A 553 31.84 -5.20 -27.66
N CYS A 554 31.97 -3.90 -27.85
CA CYS A 554 30.88 -2.98 -28.19
C CYS A 554 31.34 -2.13 -29.37
N GLY A 555 30.43 -1.81 -30.29
CA GLY A 555 30.78 -1.03 -31.47
C GLY A 555 31.95 -1.61 -32.29
N ASP A 556 32.92 -0.76 -32.63
CA ASP A 556 34.13 -1.11 -33.37
C ASP A 556 35.35 -1.16 -32.43
N GLY A 557 36.18 -2.19 -32.57
CA GLY A 557 37.47 -2.33 -31.90
C GLY A 557 38.65 -2.14 -32.86
N LEU A 558 39.84 -1.96 -32.29
CA LEU A 558 41.08 -1.83 -33.06
C LEU A 558 41.81 -3.18 -33.14
N TYR A 559 42.03 -3.68 -34.38
CA TYR A 559 42.85 -4.87 -34.60
C TYR A 559 44.34 -4.52 -34.64
N PHE A 560 45.10 -5.13 -33.73
CA PHE A 560 46.55 -5.06 -33.70
C PHE A 560 47.13 -6.28 -34.42
N ASP A 561 47.90 -6.03 -35.49
CA ASP A 561 48.49 -7.07 -36.35
C ASP A 561 49.64 -7.87 -35.70
N GLY A 562 50.11 -7.47 -34.51
CA GLY A 562 51.28 -8.07 -33.84
C GLY A 562 52.63 -7.74 -34.48
N THR A 563 52.69 -6.90 -35.51
CA THR A 563 53.95 -6.59 -36.22
C THR A 563 54.27 -5.12 -36.31
N SER A 564 53.25 -4.26 -36.50
CA SER A 564 53.45 -2.84 -36.78
C SER A 564 52.44 -1.93 -36.08
N THR A 565 51.26 -2.44 -35.72
CA THR A 565 50.15 -1.66 -35.17
C THR A 565 50.42 -1.27 -33.72
N TYR A 566 50.17 0.00 -33.39
CA TYR A 566 50.12 0.50 -32.01
C TYR A 566 49.48 1.89 -31.98
N VAL A 567 49.06 2.34 -30.80
CA VAL A 567 48.59 3.71 -30.57
C VAL A 567 49.68 4.48 -29.82
N LEU A 568 50.00 5.68 -30.31
CA LEU A 568 50.92 6.61 -29.66
C LEU A 568 50.16 7.82 -29.15
N VAL A 569 50.09 7.97 -27.83
CA VAL A 569 49.48 9.09 -27.11
C VAL A 569 50.60 10.01 -26.64
N SER A 570 50.45 11.32 -26.87
CA SER A 570 51.47 12.30 -26.48
C SER A 570 51.66 12.32 -24.96
N ASN A 571 52.82 12.75 -24.50
CA ASN A 571 53.03 12.91 -23.06
C ASN A 571 52.07 13.97 -22.49
N ASP A 572 51.39 13.61 -21.40
CA ASP A 572 50.59 14.49 -20.57
C ASP A 572 50.73 14.06 -19.10
N ASP A 573 50.74 15.03 -18.18
CA ASP A 573 50.92 14.80 -16.73
C ASP A 573 49.69 14.10 -16.12
N THR A 574 48.49 14.21 -16.73
CA THR A 574 47.29 13.47 -16.30
C THR A 574 47.43 11.95 -16.45
N LEU A 575 48.36 11.50 -17.30
CA LEU A 575 48.67 10.09 -17.51
C LEU A 575 49.73 9.57 -16.54
N ASP A 576 50.30 10.42 -15.68
CA ASP A 576 51.20 10.00 -14.62
C ASP A 576 50.42 9.40 -13.45
N ALA A 577 50.80 8.20 -13.06
CA ALA A 577 50.25 7.50 -11.91
C ALA A 577 51.30 7.45 -10.80
N PRO A 578 51.40 8.41 -9.86
CA PRO A 578 52.41 8.35 -8.81
C PRO A 578 52.08 7.34 -7.71
N LYS A 579 50.80 7.02 -7.51
CA LYS A 579 50.31 6.15 -6.42
C LYS A 579 49.31 5.08 -6.84
N TYR A 580 48.38 5.43 -7.72
CA TYR A 580 47.34 4.52 -8.15
C TYR A 580 47.31 4.47 -9.66
N ILE A 581 47.11 3.27 -10.18
CA ILE A 581 46.80 3.06 -11.59
C ILE A 581 45.77 1.95 -11.70
N ALA A 582 44.66 2.23 -12.38
CA ALA A 582 43.76 1.20 -12.82
C ALA A 582 43.67 1.21 -14.34
N TYR A 583 43.85 0.04 -14.95
CA TYR A 583 43.65 -0.20 -16.37
C TYR A 583 42.43 -1.08 -16.52
N ALA A 584 41.55 -0.79 -17.48
CA ALA A 584 40.46 -1.67 -17.88
C ALA A 584 40.37 -1.72 -19.41
N ALA A 585 40.15 -2.89 -19.99
CA ALA A 585 39.93 -3.03 -21.43
C ALA A 585 39.26 -4.35 -21.78
N TRP A 586 38.51 -4.34 -22.88
CA TRP A 586 38.13 -5.57 -23.58
C TRP A 586 39.27 -6.03 -24.47
N LEU A 587 39.66 -7.29 -24.32
CA LEU A 587 40.74 -7.93 -25.08
C LEU A 587 40.21 -9.18 -25.79
N LYS A 588 40.51 -9.32 -27.08
CA LYS A 588 40.33 -10.56 -27.86
C LYS A 588 41.69 -11.00 -28.42
N PRO A 589 42.55 -11.60 -27.58
CA PRO A 589 43.94 -11.86 -27.92
C PRO A 589 44.07 -12.98 -28.95
N GLU A 590 45.09 -12.86 -29.80
CA GLU A 590 45.53 -13.90 -30.74
C GLU A 590 46.96 -14.36 -30.43
N PRO A 591 47.38 -15.55 -30.90
CA PRO A 591 48.75 -16.01 -30.71
C PRO A 591 49.77 -15.01 -31.30
N PRO A 592 50.85 -14.69 -30.56
CA PRO A 592 51.85 -13.71 -30.98
C PRO A 592 52.62 -14.16 -32.24
N VAL A 593 53.09 -13.19 -33.02
CA VAL A 593 53.86 -13.42 -34.26
C VAL A 593 55.35 -13.17 -33.99
N ASN A 594 56.25 -13.93 -34.64
CA ASN A 594 57.70 -13.69 -34.61
C ASN A 594 58.17 -12.97 -35.88
N PRO A 595 58.08 -11.63 -35.97
CA PRO A 595 58.43 -10.94 -37.21
C PRO A 595 59.94 -10.92 -37.52
N ASN A 596 60.84 -11.16 -36.55
CA ASN A 596 62.28 -10.85 -36.71
C ASN A 596 63.27 -11.95 -36.24
N GLY A 597 62.83 -13.21 -36.10
CA GLY A 597 63.71 -14.30 -35.66
C GLY A 597 64.19 -14.13 -34.21
N MET A 598 63.39 -13.47 -33.35
CA MET A 598 63.68 -13.39 -31.93
C MET A 598 63.75 -14.79 -31.30
N ALA A 599 64.62 -14.95 -30.31
CA ALA A 599 64.65 -16.17 -29.51
C ALA A 599 63.27 -16.42 -28.87
N SER A 600 62.81 -17.68 -28.85
CA SER A 600 61.47 -18.06 -28.41
C SER A 600 61.05 -17.50 -27.05
N LYS A 601 62.00 -17.31 -26.13
CA LYS A 601 61.73 -16.72 -24.80
C LYS A 601 61.18 -15.29 -24.83
N TYR A 602 61.45 -14.51 -25.89
CA TYR A 602 60.97 -13.12 -26.02
C TYR A 602 59.66 -13.00 -26.81
N LEU A 603 59.22 -14.07 -27.49
CA LEU A 603 57.89 -14.14 -28.14
C LEU A 603 56.75 -14.29 -27.15
N ASN A 604 57.10 -14.48 -25.89
CA ASN A 604 56.18 -14.71 -24.81
C ASN A 604 55.68 -13.42 -24.16
N PHE A 605 56.20 -12.25 -24.57
CA PHE A 605 55.87 -10.94 -23.99
C PHE A 605 54.97 -10.14 -24.92
N THR A 606 53.91 -9.57 -24.36
CA THR A 606 52.89 -8.85 -25.11
C THR A 606 52.47 -7.62 -24.32
N SER A 607 52.97 -6.44 -24.71
CA SER A 607 52.65 -5.17 -24.06
C SER A 607 51.21 -4.77 -24.33
N LEU A 608 50.48 -4.38 -23.29
CA LEU A 608 49.11 -3.85 -23.41
C LEU A 608 49.13 -2.33 -23.39
N ILE A 609 49.79 -1.75 -22.38
CA ILE A 609 49.93 -0.31 -22.21
C ILE A 609 51.25 0.00 -21.51
N CYS A 610 51.95 1.03 -21.98
CA CYS A 610 53.25 1.43 -21.45
C CYS A 610 53.42 2.95 -21.52
N LYS A 611 53.76 3.57 -20.39
CA LYS A 611 54.22 4.97 -20.32
C LYS A 611 55.70 5.00 -19.95
N GLY A 612 56.56 5.02 -20.97
CA GLY A 612 58.00 4.94 -20.71
C GLY A 612 58.83 4.31 -21.80
N SER A 613 59.94 3.74 -21.37
CA SER A 613 60.84 2.90 -22.14
C SER A 613 61.47 1.86 -21.22
N GLN A 614 62.06 0.80 -21.80
CA GLN A 614 62.60 -0.37 -21.10
C GLN A 614 63.36 -0.13 -19.79
N ASP A 615 64.08 0.98 -19.67
CA ASP A 615 64.94 1.28 -18.51
C ASP A 615 64.41 2.42 -17.62
N GLU A 616 63.28 3.05 -17.98
CA GLU A 616 62.70 4.23 -17.31
C GLU A 616 61.17 4.24 -17.35
N ASP A 617 60.53 3.07 -17.25
CA ASP A 617 59.07 2.96 -17.27
C ASP A 617 58.40 3.60 -16.05
N ASN A 618 57.42 4.48 -16.29
CA ASN A 618 56.51 4.91 -15.22
C ASN A 618 55.68 3.68 -14.81
N TYR A 619 54.95 3.14 -15.79
CA TYR A 619 54.27 1.86 -15.70
C TYR A 619 54.24 1.15 -17.05
N GLU A 620 54.28 -0.18 -17.00
CA GLU A 620 53.89 -1.04 -18.11
C GLU A 620 53.00 -2.18 -17.59
N LEU A 621 51.91 -2.46 -18.30
CA LEU A 621 51.14 -3.68 -18.13
C LEU A 621 51.31 -4.56 -19.38
N PHE A 622 51.69 -5.82 -19.17
CA PHE A 622 51.94 -6.76 -20.25
C PHE A 622 51.59 -8.19 -19.85
N ILE A 623 51.44 -9.04 -20.86
CA ILE A 623 51.17 -10.46 -20.73
C ILE A 623 52.46 -11.25 -21.00
N ARG A 624 52.72 -12.25 -20.15
CA ARG A 624 53.87 -13.15 -20.22
C ARG A 624 53.43 -14.60 -20.37
N ASN A 625 53.84 -15.29 -21.43
CA ASN A 625 53.48 -16.67 -21.75
C ASN A 625 54.68 -17.62 -21.52
N LEU A 626 54.97 -18.05 -20.28
CA LEU A 626 56.09 -18.97 -20.01
C LEU A 626 55.58 -20.38 -19.68
N ASP A 627 56.22 -21.40 -20.26
CA ASP A 627 56.04 -22.81 -19.93
C ASP A 627 54.58 -23.33 -19.98
N GLY A 628 53.75 -22.75 -20.84
CA GLY A 628 52.33 -23.13 -21.00
C GLY A 628 51.37 -22.43 -20.03
N THR A 629 51.85 -21.46 -19.25
CA THR A 629 51.02 -20.60 -18.39
C THR A 629 51.17 -19.13 -18.78
N SER A 630 50.05 -18.43 -18.88
CA SER A 630 50.04 -16.99 -19.11
C SER A 630 50.04 -16.25 -17.77
N LYS A 631 50.62 -15.06 -17.71
CA LYS A 631 50.61 -14.21 -16.51
C LYS A 631 50.42 -12.77 -16.94
N PHE A 632 49.70 -12.01 -16.14
CA PHE A 632 49.74 -10.57 -16.21
C PHE A 632 50.89 -10.09 -15.34
N SER A 633 51.70 -9.20 -15.89
CA SER A 633 52.84 -8.60 -15.22
C SER A 633 52.73 -7.10 -15.33
N PHE A 634 53.06 -6.43 -14.23
CA PHE A 634 53.14 -4.99 -14.12
C PHE A 634 54.58 -4.58 -13.83
N GLU A 635 55.13 -3.68 -14.62
CA GLU A 635 56.52 -3.21 -14.53
C GLU A 635 56.55 -1.73 -14.17
N THR A 636 57.49 -1.36 -13.29
CA THR A 636 57.71 0.03 -12.89
C THR A 636 59.20 0.29 -12.67
N TYR A 637 59.61 1.55 -12.82
CA TYR A 637 60.93 2.03 -12.46
C TYR A 637 60.84 2.94 -11.23
N SER A 638 61.58 2.63 -10.17
CA SER A 638 61.73 3.51 -8.99
C SER A 638 63.20 3.58 -8.56
N GLY A 639 64.07 3.95 -9.50
CA GLY A 639 65.53 3.91 -9.35
C GLY A 639 66.15 2.53 -9.65
N SER A 640 65.32 1.50 -9.83
CA SER A 640 65.67 0.19 -10.39
C SER A 640 64.43 -0.48 -10.98
N TYR A 641 64.61 -1.28 -12.02
CA TYR A 641 63.55 -2.10 -12.63
C TYR A 641 62.93 -3.10 -11.64
N LYS A 642 61.60 -3.16 -11.60
CA LYS A 642 60.84 -4.17 -10.86
C LYS A 642 59.64 -4.66 -11.67
N GLU A 643 59.46 -5.99 -11.71
CA GLU A 643 58.33 -6.69 -12.31
C GLU A 643 57.47 -7.33 -11.20
N TYR A 644 56.15 -7.17 -11.35
CA TYR A 644 55.09 -7.59 -10.44
C TYR A 644 54.14 -8.53 -11.16
N SER A 645 54.29 -9.83 -11.00
CA SER A 645 53.48 -10.83 -11.74
C SER A 645 52.41 -11.48 -10.89
N THR A 646 51.25 -11.75 -11.50
CA THR A 646 50.19 -12.57 -10.91
C THR A 646 50.58 -14.06 -10.88
N THR A 647 49.95 -14.83 -9.98
CA THR A 647 50.18 -16.27 -9.84
C THR A 647 49.40 -17.08 -10.89
N GLY A 648 49.90 -17.13 -12.14
CA GLY A 648 49.42 -18.07 -13.18
C GLY A 648 47.95 -17.88 -13.59
N PHE A 649 47.71 -17.53 -14.85
CA PHE A 649 46.39 -17.32 -15.42
C PHE A 649 46.28 -17.99 -16.80
N GLY A 650 45.09 -18.46 -17.17
CA GLY A 650 44.78 -18.90 -18.52
C GLY A 650 43.88 -17.87 -19.19
N TYR A 651 44.42 -17.12 -20.15
CA TYR A 651 43.58 -16.33 -21.05
C TYR A 651 43.31 -17.15 -22.32
N GLU A 652 42.10 -17.06 -22.87
CA GLU A 652 41.70 -17.86 -24.04
C GLU A 652 41.87 -17.06 -25.32
N TYR A 653 42.68 -17.57 -26.25
CA TYR A 653 42.84 -16.94 -27.55
C TYR A 653 41.52 -16.95 -28.32
N GLY A 654 41.19 -15.82 -28.94
CA GLY A 654 40.02 -15.66 -29.79
C GLY A 654 38.69 -15.45 -29.06
N GLN A 655 38.67 -15.39 -27.74
CA GLN A 655 37.50 -15.03 -26.93
C GLN A 655 37.64 -13.61 -26.39
N TRP A 656 36.52 -12.89 -26.26
CA TRP A 656 36.50 -11.61 -25.56
C TRP A 656 36.64 -11.84 -24.06
N GLN A 657 37.56 -11.11 -23.43
CA GLN A 657 37.74 -11.08 -21.99
C GLN A 657 37.92 -9.63 -21.55
N HIS A 658 37.13 -9.19 -20.56
CA HIS A 658 37.35 -7.90 -19.93
C HIS A 658 38.46 -8.08 -18.91
N VAL A 659 39.51 -7.26 -19.01
CA VAL A 659 40.64 -7.28 -18.11
C VAL A 659 40.71 -5.97 -17.39
N ALA A 660 40.64 -6.00 -16.07
CA ALA A 660 40.96 -4.85 -15.24
C ALA A 660 42.12 -5.15 -14.30
N PHE A 661 43.02 -4.18 -14.13
CA PHE A 661 44.20 -4.29 -13.29
C PHE A 661 44.34 -3.04 -12.45
N VAL A 662 44.32 -3.18 -11.12
CA VAL A 662 44.39 -2.07 -10.15
C VAL A 662 45.67 -2.21 -9.36
N ALA A 663 46.59 -1.25 -9.46
CA ALA A 663 47.78 -1.18 -8.62
C ALA A 663 47.65 0.01 -7.66
N ASP A 664 47.76 -0.28 -6.36
CA ASP A 664 47.60 0.68 -5.28
C ASP A 664 48.82 0.62 -4.35
N THR A 665 49.65 1.66 -4.38
CA THR A 665 50.86 1.74 -3.54
C THR A 665 50.54 1.87 -2.05
N ASP A 666 49.37 2.38 -1.67
CA ASP A 666 49.02 2.57 -0.26
C ASP A 666 48.65 1.26 0.44
N SER A 667 47.88 0.38 -0.24
CA SER A 667 47.69 -1.00 0.21
C SER A 667 48.91 -1.89 -0.07
N GLY A 668 49.77 -1.48 -1.01
CA GLY A 668 50.94 -2.22 -1.46
C GLY A 668 50.59 -3.38 -2.40
N ALA A 669 49.36 -3.43 -2.90
CA ALA A 669 48.81 -4.54 -3.68
C ALA A 669 48.52 -4.14 -5.13
N ALA A 670 48.69 -5.11 -6.03
CA ALA A 670 48.17 -5.02 -7.39
C ALA A 670 47.24 -6.21 -7.68
N THR A 671 46.03 -5.91 -8.11
CA THR A 671 44.93 -6.87 -8.24
C THR A 671 44.46 -6.94 -9.69
N LEU A 672 44.28 -8.16 -10.17
CA LEU A 672 43.76 -8.49 -11.49
C LEU A 672 42.32 -8.96 -11.34
N TYR A 673 41.45 -8.41 -12.18
CA TYR A 673 40.06 -8.80 -12.36
C TYR A 673 39.84 -9.25 -13.80
N ILE A 674 39.02 -10.27 -13.97
CA ILE A 674 38.65 -10.81 -15.28
C ILE A 674 37.13 -10.89 -15.33
N ASN A 675 36.53 -10.29 -16.35
CA ASN A 675 35.08 -10.23 -16.54
C ASN A 675 34.34 -9.70 -15.29
N GLY A 676 34.91 -8.64 -14.67
CA GLY A 676 34.34 -8.00 -13.48
C GLY A 676 34.67 -8.70 -12.15
N GLU A 677 35.23 -9.90 -12.17
CA GLU A 677 35.47 -10.70 -10.96
C GLU A 677 36.95 -10.75 -10.56
N TYR A 678 37.21 -10.81 -9.25
CA TYR A 678 38.57 -10.95 -8.71
C TYR A 678 39.22 -12.23 -9.25
N ALA A 679 40.40 -12.10 -9.87
CA ALA A 679 41.12 -13.22 -10.46
C ALA A 679 42.41 -13.55 -9.69
N ALA A 680 43.25 -12.55 -9.41
CA ALA A 680 44.53 -12.76 -8.75
C ALA A 680 45.09 -11.47 -8.14
N THR A 681 46.06 -11.60 -7.23
CA THR A 681 46.89 -10.50 -6.76
C THR A 681 48.38 -10.79 -6.99
N VAL A 682 49.19 -9.74 -7.04
CA VAL A 682 50.65 -9.83 -7.14
C VAL A 682 51.26 -10.31 -5.80
N THR A 683 52.30 -11.14 -5.88
CA THR A 683 52.92 -11.78 -4.68
C THR A 683 53.99 -10.94 -3.97
N SER A 684 54.38 -9.81 -4.52
CA SER A 684 55.40 -8.89 -3.99
C SER A 684 54.83 -7.49 -3.82
N SER A 685 55.15 -6.83 -2.70
CA SER A 685 54.64 -5.49 -2.39
C SER A 685 55.10 -4.44 -3.41
N LEU A 686 54.17 -3.60 -3.84
CA LEU A 686 54.42 -2.42 -4.67
C LEU A 686 55.38 -1.43 -3.95
N PRO A 687 56.07 -0.54 -4.69
CA PRO A 687 56.83 0.54 -4.08
C PRO A 687 55.89 1.60 -3.46
N ASP A 688 56.42 2.49 -2.62
CA ASP A 688 55.63 3.59 -2.01
C ASP A 688 55.14 4.63 -3.04
N SER A 689 55.74 4.65 -4.24
CA SER A 689 55.35 5.49 -5.38
C SER A 689 55.96 4.98 -6.69
N PHE A 690 55.30 5.23 -7.81
CA PHE A 690 55.84 5.00 -9.17
C PHE A 690 56.61 6.23 -9.67
N ALA A 691 57.61 6.06 -10.56
CA ALA A 691 58.37 7.20 -11.10
C ALA A 691 57.61 7.89 -12.24
N THR A 692 57.67 9.22 -12.30
CA THR A 692 57.15 9.98 -13.43
C THR A 692 58.24 10.21 -14.48
N ASN A 693 57.84 10.34 -15.75
CA ASN A 693 58.73 10.62 -16.86
C ASN A 693 57.99 11.41 -17.96
N ASN A 694 58.74 12.04 -18.86
CA ASN A 694 58.16 12.81 -19.98
C ASN A 694 57.94 11.95 -21.23
N ASN A 695 57.88 10.62 -21.09
CA ASN A 695 57.71 9.73 -22.22
C ASN A 695 56.24 9.66 -22.63
N ALA A 696 56.05 9.45 -23.93
CA ALA A 696 54.74 9.20 -24.52
C ALA A 696 54.13 7.89 -23.96
N LEU A 697 52.81 7.84 -23.92
CA LEU A 697 52.07 6.61 -23.63
C LEU A 697 51.88 5.83 -24.94
N THR A 698 52.01 4.52 -24.85
CA THR A 698 51.80 3.60 -25.97
C THR A 698 50.81 2.50 -25.58
N ILE A 699 49.91 2.16 -26.51
CA ILE A 699 48.95 1.06 -26.36
C ILE A 699 49.29 0.00 -27.41
N GLY A 700 49.41 -1.24 -26.95
CA GLY A 700 49.72 -2.42 -27.76
C GLY A 700 51.20 -2.57 -28.14
N VAL A 701 52.11 -1.73 -27.62
CA VAL A 701 53.55 -1.87 -27.86
C VAL A 701 54.40 -1.39 -26.69
N GLN A 702 55.55 -2.05 -26.49
CA GLN A 702 56.70 -1.48 -25.78
C GLN A 702 57.96 -1.67 -26.64
N GLN A 703 58.81 -0.64 -26.68
CA GLN A 703 60.11 -0.71 -27.35
C GLN A 703 61.20 -1.09 -26.34
N MET A 704 61.81 -2.27 -26.51
CA MET A 704 62.99 -2.64 -25.73
C MET A 704 64.24 -1.90 -26.25
N TYR A 705 64.68 -2.23 -27.46
CA TYR A 705 65.82 -1.61 -28.15
C TYR A 705 65.66 -1.85 -29.64
N SER A 706 65.90 -0.85 -30.50
CA SER A 706 65.72 -1.00 -31.95
C SER A 706 66.55 -2.18 -32.51
N PRO A 707 65.95 -3.17 -33.22
CA PRO A 707 64.60 -3.21 -33.80
C PRO A 707 63.57 -4.11 -33.05
N TYR A 708 63.77 -4.40 -31.76
CA TYR A 708 62.97 -5.33 -30.96
C TYR A 708 61.85 -4.63 -30.16
N PHE A 709 60.62 -5.12 -30.32
CA PHE A 709 59.40 -4.59 -29.71
C PHE A 709 58.54 -5.74 -29.15
N PHE A 710 57.89 -5.53 -28.02
CA PHE A 710 56.80 -6.38 -27.53
C PHE A 710 55.49 -5.82 -28.08
N ARG A 711 54.70 -6.62 -28.79
CA ARG A 711 53.52 -6.15 -29.51
C ARG A 711 52.31 -7.01 -29.19
N TYR A 712 51.18 -6.34 -28.98
CA TYR A 712 49.89 -6.99 -28.91
C TYR A 712 49.43 -7.49 -30.27
N LYS A 713 48.80 -8.67 -30.28
CA LYS A 713 48.10 -9.20 -31.44
C LYS A 713 46.70 -9.64 -31.03
N GLY A 714 45.70 -9.19 -31.76
CA GLY A 714 44.29 -9.40 -31.43
C GLY A 714 43.50 -8.10 -31.53
N VAL A 715 42.29 -8.09 -30.99
CA VAL A 715 41.44 -6.89 -30.93
C VAL A 715 41.49 -6.32 -29.51
N MET A 716 41.67 -5.01 -29.38
CA MET A 716 41.37 -4.30 -28.13
C MET A 716 40.17 -3.38 -28.36
N ASP A 717 39.43 -3.14 -27.29
CA ASP A 717 38.24 -2.30 -27.26
C ASP A 717 38.06 -1.71 -25.86
N GLU A 718 37.39 -0.55 -25.76
CA GLU A 718 37.08 0.15 -24.50
C GLU A 718 38.29 0.28 -23.54
N VAL A 719 39.43 0.75 -24.04
CA VAL A 719 40.66 0.86 -23.21
C VAL A 719 40.56 2.08 -22.31
N MET A 720 40.39 1.86 -21.01
CA MET A 720 40.30 2.88 -19.97
C MET A 720 41.53 2.87 -19.06
N LEU A 721 41.94 4.07 -18.63
CA LEU A 721 43.01 4.29 -17.67
C LEU A 721 42.54 5.25 -16.59
N TYR A 722 42.82 4.93 -15.33
CA TYR A 722 42.53 5.74 -14.16
C TYR A 722 43.80 5.91 -13.34
N THR A 723 43.95 7.06 -12.68
CA THR A 723 45.04 7.34 -11.72
C THR A 723 44.55 7.38 -10.27
N VAL A 724 43.38 6.78 -10.03
CA VAL A 724 42.78 6.51 -8.72
C VAL A 724 42.62 5.00 -8.54
N ALA A 725 42.59 4.53 -7.29
CA ALA A 725 42.27 3.14 -7.00
C ALA A 725 40.76 2.92 -7.20
N LEU A 726 40.39 1.91 -7.98
CA LEU A 726 39.00 1.51 -8.19
C LEU A 726 38.61 0.41 -7.21
N THR A 727 37.38 0.46 -6.70
CA THR A 727 36.82 -0.59 -5.84
C THR A 727 36.29 -1.78 -6.65
N ASP A 728 36.06 -2.91 -6.00
CA ASP A 728 35.49 -4.11 -6.64
C ASP A 728 34.17 -3.82 -7.37
N ASP A 729 33.28 -3.04 -6.75
CA ASP A 729 31.98 -2.68 -7.36
C ASP A 729 32.14 -1.77 -8.58
N GLN A 730 33.06 -0.80 -8.52
CA GLN A 730 33.38 0.06 -9.67
C GLN A 730 33.96 -0.76 -10.83
N ILE A 731 34.74 -1.81 -10.57
CA ILE A 731 35.23 -2.72 -11.61
C ILE A 731 34.09 -3.52 -12.24
N ARG A 732 33.10 -3.97 -11.46
CA ARG A 732 31.90 -4.63 -11.98
C ARG A 732 31.05 -3.68 -12.81
N GLU A 733 30.91 -2.43 -12.37
CA GLU A 733 30.19 -1.39 -13.11
C GLU A 733 30.90 -1.09 -14.44
N ILE A 734 32.23 -0.94 -14.46
CA ILE A 734 33.03 -0.79 -15.69
C ILE A 734 32.88 -1.98 -16.63
N TYR A 735 32.88 -3.21 -16.09
CA TYR A 735 32.60 -4.42 -16.87
C TYR A 735 31.20 -4.38 -17.52
N GLY A 736 30.22 -3.77 -16.85
CA GLY A 736 28.86 -3.60 -17.34
C GLY A 736 28.67 -2.51 -18.41
N ILE A 737 29.59 -1.54 -18.51
CA ILE A 737 29.54 -0.45 -19.52
C ILE A 737 29.45 -1.02 -20.95
N CYS A 738 30.13 -2.13 -21.16
CA CYS A 738 30.24 -2.78 -22.46
C CYS A 738 30.34 -4.28 -22.23
N THR A 739 29.44 -5.07 -22.80
CA THR A 739 29.56 -6.52 -22.79
C THR A 739 29.58 -7.02 -24.24
N PRO A 740 30.57 -7.85 -24.65
CA PRO A 740 30.59 -8.50 -25.94
C PRO A 740 29.30 -9.29 -26.04
N SER A 741 28.55 -9.11 -27.14
CA SER A 741 27.29 -9.82 -27.38
C SER A 741 27.44 -11.27 -26.92
N PRO A 742 26.85 -11.65 -25.77
CA PRO A 742 27.08 -12.97 -25.24
C PRO A 742 26.43 -13.96 -26.20
N THR A 743 26.92 -15.19 -26.25
CA THR A 743 25.96 -16.28 -26.50
C THR A 743 24.82 -16.06 -25.51
N PRO A 744 23.57 -15.84 -25.95
CA PRO A 744 22.52 -15.37 -25.06
C PRO A 744 22.49 -16.21 -23.79
N ASN A 745 22.33 -15.58 -22.62
CA ASN A 745 22.08 -16.36 -21.40
C ASN A 745 20.73 -17.04 -21.55
N ALA A 746 20.58 -18.25 -21.01
CA ALA A 746 19.25 -18.84 -20.91
C ALA A 746 18.31 -17.84 -20.21
N PRO A 747 17.05 -17.72 -20.63
CA PRO A 747 16.08 -16.88 -19.95
C PRO A 747 16.01 -17.22 -18.45
N VAL A 748 15.68 -16.25 -17.61
CA VAL A 748 15.14 -16.55 -16.27
C VAL A 748 13.67 -16.22 -16.34
N ALA A 749 12.83 -17.24 -16.26
CA ALA A 749 11.39 -17.09 -16.47
C ALA A 749 10.76 -16.42 -15.24
N ASP A 750 10.00 -15.35 -15.45
CA ASP A 750 9.15 -14.73 -14.42
C ASP A 750 7.97 -14.01 -15.09
N PHE A 751 6.89 -13.80 -14.34
CA PHE A 751 5.70 -13.12 -14.84
C PHE A 751 4.85 -12.53 -13.73
N THR A 752 3.96 -11.61 -14.09
CA THR A 752 2.90 -11.08 -13.24
C THR A 752 1.55 -11.23 -13.90
N ALA A 753 0.48 -11.06 -13.12
CA ALA A 753 -0.89 -10.96 -13.59
C ALA A 753 -1.48 -9.65 -13.06
N ASP A 754 -2.36 -9.02 -13.84
CA ASP A 754 -3.11 -7.82 -13.44
C ASP A 754 -4.09 -8.10 -12.29
N THR A 755 -4.68 -9.30 -12.27
CA THR A 755 -5.46 -9.83 -11.15
C THR A 755 -5.09 -11.28 -10.86
N ALA A 756 -5.12 -11.64 -9.57
CA ALA A 756 -4.89 -13.01 -9.10
C ALA A 756 -6.19 -13.69 -8.64
N SER A 757 -7.32 -12.96 -8.62
CA SER A 757 -8.62 -13.52 -8.25
C SER A 757 -9.80 -12.76 -8.85
N GLY A 758 -10.95 -13.42 -8.94
CA GLY A 758 -12.20 -12.83 -9.45
C GLY A 758 -13.15 -13.86 -10.05
N ASP A 759 -14.33 -13.41 -10.48
CA ASP A 759 -15.41 -14.31 -10.90
C ASP A 759 -15.24 -14.85 -12.33
N ALA A 760 -15.59 -16.12 -12.56
CA ALA A 760 -15.68 -16.71 -13.90
C ALA A 760 -16.82 -16.08 -14.74
N PRO A 761 -16.60 -15.70 -16.01
CA PRO A 761 -15.33 -15.76 -16.72
C PRO A 761 -14.40 -14.61 -16.30
N LEU A 762 -13.22 -14.93 -15.78
CA LEU A 762 -12.21 -13.93 -15.43
C LEU A 762 -11.20 -13.85 -16.56
N THR A 763 -11.08 -12.68 -17.17
CA THR A 763 -9.99 -12.41 -18.11
C THR A 763 -8.82 -11.84 -17.32
N VAL A 764 -7.69 -12.53 -17.38
CA VAL A 764 -6.44 -12.18 -16.70
C VAL A 764 -5.41 -11.79 -17.75
N SER A 765 -4.82 -10.62 -17.61
CA SER A 765 -3.73 -10.14 -18.46
C SER A 765 -2.40 -10.55 -17.82
N PHE A 766 -1.69 -11.47 -18.46
CA PHE A 766 -0.38 -11.90 -17.99
C PHE A 766 0.72 -11.05 -18.62
N THR A 767 1.62 -10.52 -17.80
CA THR A 767 2.78 -9.75 -18.24
C THR A 767 4.04 -10.57 -18.03
N ASP A 768 4.81 -10.77 -19.09
CA ASP A 768 6.13 -11.42 -19.03
C ASP A 768 7.14 -10.49 -18.36
N SER A 769 7.74 -10.97 -17.28
CA SER A 769 8.82 -10.28 -16.54
C SER A 769 10.15 -11.01 -16.71
N SER A 770 10.24 -11.98 -17.64
CA SER A 770 11.41 -12.81 -17.83
C SER A 770 12.63 -12.00 -18.28
N THR A 771 13.79 -12.33 -17.74
CA THR A 771 15.05 -11.65 -18.08
C THR A 771 15.86 -12.44 -19.13
N ASN A 772 17.00 -11.89 -19.54
CA ASN A 772 17.91 -12.45 -20.55
C ASN A 772 17.32 -12.56 -21.97
N SER A 773 16.41 -11.68 -22.38
CA SER A 773 15.89 -11.56 -23.77
C SER A 773 15.34 -12.88 -24.35
N PRO A 774 14.22 -13.38 -23.81
CA PRO A 774 13.54 -14.53 -24.39
C PRO A 774 13.10 -14.24 -25.84
N THR A 775 13.13 -15.28 -26.68
CA THR A 775 12.74 -15.21 -28.11
C THR A 775 11.51 -16.07 -28.44
N SER A 776 11.02 -16.85 -27.47
CA SER A 776 9.78 -17.62 -27.56
C SER A 776 9.24 -17.94 -26.17
N TRP A 777 7.92 -17.97 -26.04
CA TRP A 777 7.17 -18.21 -24.81
C TRP A 777 6.23 -19.41 -24.98
N LEU A 778 5.98 -20.13 -23.90
CA LEU A 778 4.93 -21.13 -23.79
C LEU A 778 4.30 -21.00 -22.40
N TRP A 779 3.05 -20.56 -22.38
CA TRP A 779 2.21 -20.47 -21.20
C TRP A 779 1.40 -21.75 -21.05
N ASP A 780 1.28 -22.24 -19.83
CA ASP A 780 0.30 -23.24 -19.39
C ASP A 780 -0.52 -22.61 -18.26
N PHE A 781 -1.80 -22.39 -18.51
CA PHE A 781 -2.68 -21.66 -17.59
C PHE A 781 -3.23 -22.54 -16.47
N GLY A 782 -2.94 -23.84 -16.46
CA GLY A 782 -3.40 -24.79 -15.44
C GLY A 782 -4.80 -25.34 -15.65
N ASP A 783 -5.55 -24.80 -16.62
CA ASP A 783 -6.90 -25.26 -17.03
C ASP A 783 -6.88 -26.21 -18.25
N GLY A 784 -5.68 -26.55 -18.73
CA GLY A 784 -5.45 -27.38 -19.90
C GLY A 784 -5.30 -26.61 -21.22
N THR A 785 -5.36 -25.28 -21.19
CA THR A 785 -5.09 -24.40 -22.32
C THR A 785 -3.68 -23.80 -22.25
N THR A 786 -3.16 -23.32 -23.39
CA THR A 786 -1.78 -22.79 -23.51
C THR A 786 -1.72 -21.61 -24.47
N SER A 787 -0.69 -20.76 -24.35
CA SER A 787 -0.41 -19.65 -25.28
C SER A 787 1.07 -19.56 -25.63
N THR A 788 1.41 -18.94 -26.76
CA THR A 788 2.81 -18.65 -27.18
C THR A 788 3.10 -17.16 -27.34
N GLU A 789 2.15 -16.29 -26.98
CA GLU A 789 2.36 -14.85 -26.98
C GLU A 789 3.28 -14.44 -25.83
N GLN A 790 3.98 -13.31 -25.98
CA GLN A 790 4.86 -12.81 -24.93
C GLN A 790 4.07 -12.43 -23.68
N SER A 791 2.96 -11.70 -23.84
CA SER A 791 2.08 -11.29 -22.73
C SER A 791 0.64 -11.50 -23.17
N PRO A 792 0.09 -12.71 -22.95
CA PRO A 792 -1.26 -13.06 -23.37
C PRO A 792 -2.31 -12.53 -22.39
N GLU A 793 -3.49 -12.24 -22.90
CA GLU A 793 -4.72 -12.29 -22.12
C GLU A 793 -5.26 -13.73 -22.15
N HIS A 794 -5.73 -14.22 -21.01
CA HIS A 794 -6.38 -15.52 -20.92
C HIS A 794 -7.67 -15.43 -20.11
N THR A 795 -8.73 -16.05 -20.60
CA THR A 795 -10.03 -16.07 -19.93
C THR A 795 -10.25 -17.44 -19.31
N TYR A 796 -10.38 -17.47 -17.98
CA TYR A 796 -10.78 -18.66 -17.24
C TYR A 796 -12.31 -18.74 -17.17
N ASP A 797 -12.90 -19.63 -17.96
CA ASP A 797 -14.36 -19.79 -18.07
C ASP A 797 -15.00 -20.58 -16.91
N GLU A 798 -14.21 -21.33 -16.14
CA GLU A 798 -14.68 -22.17 -15.02
C GLU A 798 -14.08 -21.71 -13.69
N SER A 799 -14.84 -21.89 -12.61
CA SER A 799 -14.38 -21.65 -11.24
C SER A 799 -13.29 -22.65 -10.84
N GLY A 800 -12.24 -22.20 -10.17
CA GLY A 800 -11.18 -23.08 -9.73
C GLY A 800 -9.91 -22.33 -9.33
N ILE A 801 -9.01 -23.08 -8.69
CA ILE A 801 -7.67 -22.60 -8.35
C ILE A 801 -6.70 -23.15 -9.39
N TYR A 802 -6.03 -22.27 -10.12
CA TYR A 802 -5.16 -22.62 -11.24
C TYR A 802 -3.70 -22.26 -10.94
N SER A 803 -2.81 -23.23 -11.21
CA SER A 803 -1.37 -23.00 -11.19
C SER A 803 -0.92 -22.59 -12.60
N VAL A 804 -0.23 -21.46 -12.72
CA VAL A 804 0.21 -20.93 -14.02
C VAL A 804 1.70 -21.14 -14.19
N ALA A 805 2.11 -21.65 -15.36
CA ALA A 805 3.50 -21.83 -15.72
C ALA A 805 3.87 -21.06 -16.99
N LEU A 806 5.04 -20.44 -16.96
CA LEU A 806 5.66 -19.79 -18.11
C LEU A 806 7.01 -20.46 -18.41
N THR A 807 7.16 -20.97 -19.62
CA THR A 807 8.43 -21.45 -20.17
C THR A 807 8.93 -20.45 -21.22
N THR A 808 10.14 -19.92 -21.02
CA THR A 808 10.77 -18.98 -21.97
C THR A 808 12.05 -19.56 -22.57
N THR A 809 12.34 -19.27 -23.85
CA THR A 809 13.50 -19.83 -24.56
C THR A 809 14.21 -18.80 -25.43
N ASN A 810 15.54 -18.88 -25.47
CA ASN A 810 16.38 -18.20 -26.46
C ASN A 810 17.55 -19.10 -26.91
N ALA A 811 18.51 -18.55 -27.66
CA ALA A 811 19.67 -19.32 -28.12
C ALA A 811 20.61 -19.80 -26.99
N GLY A 812 20.43 -19.29 -25.77
CA GLY A 812 21.11 -19.67 -24.54
C GLY A 812 20.54 -20.87 -23.81
N GLY A 813 19.27 -21.19 -24.04
CA GLY A 813 18.57 -22.27 -23.36
C GLY A 813 17.12 -21.94 -23.06
N THR A 814 16.55 -22.68 -22.12
CA THR A 814 15.15 -22.59 -21.69
C THR A 814 15.09 -22.58 -20.18
N ASP A 815 14.16 -21.82 -19.62
CA ASP A 815 13.83 -21.84 -18.19
C ASP A 815 12.31 -21.89 -17.99
N THR A 816 11.84 -22.31 -16.81
CA THR A 816 10.41 -22.41 -16.50
C THR A 816 10.13 -22.03 -15.06
N VAL A 817 9.18 -21.13 -14.89
CA VAL A 817 8.61 -20.76 -13.59
C VAL A 817 7.18 -21.29 -13.49
N THR A 818 6.79 -21.76 -12.31
CA THR A 818 5.41 -22.14 -12.01
C THR A 818 4.99 -21.47 -10.71
N LYS A 819 3.93 -20.66 -10.78
CA LYS A 819 3.26 -20.12 -9.60
C LYS A 819 2.09 -21.03 -9.27
N THR A 820 2.23 -21.78 -8.19
CA THR A 820 1.22 -22.75 -7.73
C THR A 820 0.04 -22.01 -7.12
N ASP A 821 -1.18 -22.47 -7.42
CA ASP A 821 -2.44 -21.91 -6.89
C ASP A 821 -2.53 -20.39 -7.05
N TYR A 822 -2.05 -19.88 -8.20
CA TYR A 822 -1.76 -18.47 -8.42
C TYR A 822 -2.97 -17.66 -8.84
N ILE A 823 -3.88 -18.26 -9.61
CA ILE A 823 -5.12 -17.63 -10.04
C ILE A 823 -6.27 -18.35 -9.34
N ASP A 824 -6.97 -17.62 -8.48
CA ASP A 824 -8.18 -18.09 -7.80
C ASP A 824 -9.42 -17.53 -8.50
N ILE A 825 -9.98 -18.33 -9.40
CA ILE A 825 -11.23 -17.99 -10.06
C ILE A 825 -12.35 -18.33 -9.10
N SER A 826 -12.80 -17.30 -8.39
CA SER A 826 -14.10 -17.36 -7.74
C SER A 826 -15.16 -17.61 -8.81
N GLY A 827 -16.19 -18.31 -8.41
CA GLY A 827 -17.15 -18.88 -9.35
C GLY A 827 -17.91 -20.05 -8.74
N VAL A 828 -17.81 -20.21 -7.43
CA VAL A 828 -19.03 -20.51 -6.73
C VAL A 828 -19.79 -19.20 -6.67
N GLU A 829 -20.85 -19.07 -7.47
CA GLU A 829 -21.98 -18.29 -6.99
C GLU A 829 -22.25 -18.82 -5.58
N ILE A 830 -21.81 -18.06 -4.58
CA ILE A 830 -22.35 -18.22 -3.24
C ILE A 830 -23.82 -17.95 -3.47
N SER A 831 -24.62 -19.02 -3.51
CA SER A 831 -26.04 -18.90 -3.79
C SER A 831 -26.60 -17.79 -2.90
N ASP A 832 -27.58 -17.01 -3.38
CA ASP A 832 -28.12 -15.92 -2.55
C ASP A 832 -28.54 -16.42 -1.16
N PHE A 833 -28.97 -17.69 -1.06
CA PHE A 833 -29.24 -18.39 0.20
C PHE A 833 -28.00 -18.55 1.09
N ALA A 834 -26.84 -18.89 0.54
CA ALA A 834 -25.59 -19.04 1.28
C ALA A 834 -25.04 -17.69 1.78
N ARG A 835 -25.12 -16.66 0.94
CA ARG A 835 -24.72 -15.30 1.31
C ARG A 835 -25.63 -14.76 2.39
N PHE A 836 -26.93 -14.95 2.22
CA PHE A 836 -27.93 -14.69 3.24
C PHE A 836 -27.64 -15.38 4.58
N VAL A 837 -27.26 -16.67 4.58
CA VAL A 837 -26.95 -17.39 5.82
C VAL A 837 -25.77 -16.77 6.57
N VAL A 838 -24.77 -16.25 5.85
CA VAL A 838 -23.58 -15.63 6.44
C VAL A 838 -23.86 -14.19 6.87
N ASP A 839 -24.31 -13.35 5.93
CA ASP A 839 -24.50 -11.90 6.12
C ASP A 839 -25.53 -11.62 7.23
N GLU A 840 -26.61 -12.40 7.28
CA GLU A 840 -27.65 -12.25 8.30
C GLU A 840 -27.42 -13.14 9.52
N GLY A 841 -26.34 -13.93 9.55
CA GLY A 841 -26.06 -14.87 10.63
C GLY A 841 -27.25 -15.81 10.89
N VAL A 842 -27.74 -16.51 9.87
CA VAL A 842 -28.91 -17.41 10.00
C VAL A 842 -28.48 -18.72 10.62
N PHE A 843 -29.13 -19.10 11.73
CA PHE A 843 -28.78 -20.32 12.48
C PHE A 843 -29.84 -21.40 12.51
N ILE A 844 -31.09 -21.00 12.36
CA ILE A 844 -32.22 -21.90 12.20
C ILE A 844 -33.02 -21.42 11.02
N TYR A 845 -33.20 -22.28 10.02
CA TYR A 845 -34.12 -22.05 8.91
C TYR A 845 -35.00 -23.29 8.73
N GLY A 846 -36.32 -23.17 8.96
CA GLY A 846 -37.27 -24.25 8.72
C GLY A 846 -38.74 -23.88 8.93
N GLU A 847 -39.63 -24.86 8.74
CA GLU A 847 -41.07 -24.69 9.01
C GLU A 847 -41.38 -24.62 10.51
N LYS A 848 -40.57 -25.23 11.38
CA LYS A 848 -40.89 -25.38 12.80
C LYS A 848 -39.67 -25.29 13.70
N LEU A 849 -39.90 -24.78 14.90
CA LEU A 849 -39.01 -24.92 16.04
C LEU A 849 -39.81 -25.56 17.19
N GLU A 850 -39.49 -26.80 17.53
CA GLU A 850 -40.00 -27.46 18.74
C GLU A 850 -38.84 -27.65 19.72
N PHE A 851 -38.80 -26.85 20.78
CA PHE A 851 -37.72 -26.79 21.73
C PHE A 851 -38.17 -27.20 23.13
N ASN A 852 -37.69 -28.34 23.62
CA ASN A 852 -37.93 -28.79 24.99
C ASN A 852 -36.75 -28.54 25.96
N GLY A 853 -35.69 -27.86 25.51
CA GLY A 853 -34.47 -27.57 26.27
C GLY A 853 -34.57 -26.35 27.20
N ASP A 854 -33.42 -25.85 27.63
CA ASP A 854 -33.30 -24.76 28.62
C ASP A 854 -33.00 -23.41 27.95
N SER A 855 -32.03 -23.33 27.05
CA SER A 855 -31.68 -22.07 26.38
C SER A 855 -31.27 -22.22 24.92
N ILE A 856 -31.58 -21.20 24.12
CA ILE A 856 -31.06 -20.98 22.78
C ILE A 856 -30.35 -19.62 22.80
N ASN A 857 -29.04 -19.60 22.58
CA ASN A 857 -28.21 -18.40 22.70
C ASN A 857 -27.47 -18.10 21.40
N GLY A 858 -27.53 -16.85 20.94
CA GLY A 858 -26.62 -16.34 19.91
C GLY A 858 -26.68 -14.81 19.79
N LEU A 859 -25.55 -14.16 20.05
CA LEU A 859 -25.41 -12.73 19.83
C LEU A 859 -25.27 -12.46 18.32
N GLY A 860 -26.02 -11.50 17.78
CA GLY A 860 -26.04 -11.19 16.35
C GLY A 860 -26.70 -12.29 15.50
N SER A 861 -27.49 -13.17 16.12
CA SER A 861 -28.03 -14.36 15.47
C SER A 861 -29.43 -14.21 14.93
N THR A 862 -29.71 -14.88 13.82
CA THR A 862 -31.01 -14.88 13.14
C THR A 862 -31.68 -16.26 13.14
N VAL A 863 -32.96 -16.30 13.53
CA VAL A 863 -33.84 -17.48 13.52
C VAL A 863 -35.02 -17.23 12.58
N ILE A 864 -35.26 -18.18 11.67
CA ILE A 864 -36.31 -18.07 10.63
C ILE A 864 -37.25 -19.27 10.70
N ILE A 865 -38.53 -18.96 10.87
CA ILE A 865 -39.61 -19.94 10.98
C ILE A 865 -40.67 -19.60 9.93
N THR A 866 -40.81 -20.46 8.94
CA THR A 866 -41.72 -20.27 7.79
C THR A 866 -43.18 -20.66 8.07
N ASN A 867 -43.54 -20.84 9.35
CA ASN A 867 -44.88 -21.20 9.79
C ASN A 867 -45.15 -20.60 11.17
N ASP A 868 -46.05 -21.18 11.96
CA ASP A 868 -46.34 -20.73 13.32
C ASP A 868 -45.19 -21.01 14.29
N LEU A 869 -44.89 -20.02 15.13
CA LEU A 869 -44.15 -20.22 16.38
C LEU A 869 -45.12 -20.29 17.55
N LYS A 870 -45.12 -21.41 18.29
CA LYS A 870 -46.09 -21.66 19.36
C LYS A 870 -45.42 -21.94 20.70
N ALA A 871 -45.94 -21.35 21.78
CA ALA A 871 -45.37 -21.58 23.10
C ALA A 871 -45.49 -23.02 23.62
N ASP A 872 -46.49 -23.80 23.21
CA ASP A 872 -46.54 -25.24 23.58
C ASP A 872 -45.45 -26.06 22.88
N LYS A 873 -44.79 -25.46 21.89
CA LYS A 873 -43.64 -25.99 21.18
C LYS A 873 -42.32 -25.44 21.70
N ILE A 874 -42.31 -24.40 22.53
CA ILE A 874 -41.14 -23.91 23.25
C ILE A 874 -41.40 -24.09 24.76
N ASN A 875 -40.98 -25.23 25.29
CA ASN A 875 -41.34 -25.71 26.63
C ASN A 875 -40.92 -24.78 27.78
N GLY A 876 -41.68 -24.82 28.89
CA GLY A 876 -41.15 -24.80 30.26
C GLY A 876 -40.53 -23.53 30.86
N GLY A 877 -40.31 -22.46 30.08
CA GLY A 877 -39.50 -21.31 30.50
C GLY A 877 -38.14 -21.25 29.83
N ALA A 878 -37.98 -21.93 28.69
CA ALA A 878 -36.80 -21.78 27.85
C ALA A 878 -36.61 -20.34 27.37
N SER A 879 -35.36 -19.90 27.21
CA SER A 879 -35.06 -18.59 26.60
C SER A 879 -34.68 -18.73 25.14
N LEU A 880 -35.37 -18.01 24.24
CA LEU A 880 -34.97 -17.85 22.84
C LEU A 880 -34.20 -16.53 22.69
N SER A 881 -32.93 -16.53 23.09
CA SER A 881 -32.02 -15.38 23.07
C SER A 881 -31.29 -15.27 21.73
N ALA A 882 -32.06 -15.06 20.65
CA ALA A 882 -31.56 -14.69 19.33
C ALA A 882 -31.73 -13.18 19.09
N SER A 883 -30.85 -12.55 18.32
CA SER A 883 -30.96 -11.11 18.03
C SER A 883 -32.13 -10.84 17.09
N ASN A 884 -32.23 -11.60 15.99
CA ASN A 884 -33.30 -11.49 15.02
C ASN A 884 -34.15 -12.78 14.99
N ILE A 885 -35.47 -12.61 14.97
CA ILE A 885 -36.45 -13.71 14.95
C ILE A 885 -37.52 -13.36 13.92
N TYR A 886 -37.52 -14.08 12.80
CA TYR A 886 -38.48 -13.91 11.72
C TYR A 886 -39.45 -15.09 11.69
N VAL A 887 -40.74 -14.80 11.86
CA VAL A 887 -41.82 -15.79 11.78
C VAL A 887 -42.78 -15.35 10.69
N GLU A 888 -42.85 -16.10 9.59
CA GLU A 888 -43.65 -15.75 8.40
C GLU A 888 -45.16 -15.70 8.70
N ASN A 889 -45.64 -16.49 9.67
CA ASN A 889 -47.05 -16.55 10.04
C ASN A 889 -47.32 -15.98 11.44
N THR A 890 -47.88 -16.79 12.34
CA THR A 890 -48.37 -16.33 13.65
C THR A 890 -47.37 -16.68 14.75
N ILE A 891 -47.04 -15.69 15.60
CA ILE A 891 -46.37 -15.93 16.88
C ILE A 891 -47.46 -16.08 17.96
N ASP A 892 -47.75 -17.31 18.37
CA ASP A 892 -48.73 -17.62 19.41
C ASP A 892 -48.05 -18.11 20.68
N MET A 893 -47.73 -17.17 21.57
CA MET A 893 -47.11 -17.47 22.86
C MET A 893 -48.14 -17.52 24.01
N ASP A 894 -49.40 -17.89 23.72
CA ASP A 894 -50.46 -18.05 24.72
C ASP A 894 -50.33 -19.37 25.51
N LYS A 895 -49.24 -19.46 26.31
CA LYS A 895 -48.92 -20.40 27.42
C LYS A 895 -47.42 -20.32 27.74
N GLY A 896 -46.97 -20.87 28.89
CA GLY A 896 -45.56 -20.89 29.26
C GLY A 896 -45.03 -19.53 29.75
N GLY A 897 -43.71 -19.38 29.91
CA GLY A 897 -43.04 -18.14 30.35
C GLY A 897 -41.68 -17.95 29.67
N ALA A 898 -41.55 -18.45 28.45
CA ALA A 898 -40.34 -18.34 27.65
C ALA A 898 -40.11 -16.90 27.20
N ASP A 899 -38.90 -16.39 27.44
CA ASP A 899 -38.43 -15.11 26.93
C ASP A 899 -38.12 -15.22 25.43
N ILE A 900 -38.30 -14.12 24.72
CA ILE A 900 -38.05 -14.03 23.27
C ILE A 900 -37.20 -12.81 22.95
N GLY A 901 -36.17 -13.03 22.15
CA GLY A 901 -35.19 -12.02 21.78
C GLY A 901 -34.01 -11.94 22.74
N SER A 902 -32.90 -11.41 22.26
CA SER A 902 -31.66 -11.29 23.02
C SER A 902 -31.65 -10.02 23.87
N GLN A 903 -31.48 -10.16 25.18
CA GLN A 903 -31.29 -9.02 26.09
C GLN A 903 -29.98 -8.27 25.84
N ARG A 904 -28.92 -9.00 25.45
CA ARG A 904 -27.55 -8.47 25.31
C ARG A 904 -27.28 -7.83 23.94
N ASN A 905 -28.03 -8.23 22.92
CA ASN A 905 -27.96 -7.66 21.58
C ASN A 905 -29.35 -7.71 20.93
N PRO A 906 -30.29 -6.86 21.37
CA PRO A 906 -31.66 -6.84 20.86
C PRO A 906 -31.68 -6.46 19.37
N GLY A 907 -32.32 -7.30 18.54
CA GLY A 907 -32.53 -7.04 17.12
C GLY A 907 -34.02 -6.99 16.77
N ILE A 908 -34.40 -7.58 15.63
CA ILE A 908 -35.78 -7.53 15.13
C ILE A 908 -36.56 -8.80 15.52
N ILE A 909 -37.77 -8.64 16.04
CA ILE A 909 -38.76 -9.73 16.17
C ILE A 909 -39.91 -9.47 15.21
N TYR A 910 -40.08 -10.31 14.21
CA TYR A 910 -41.10 -10.16 13.19
C TYR A 910 -42.13 -11.29 13.22
N ALA A 911 -43.42 -10.94 13.20
CA ALA A 911 -44.56 -11.83 12.99
C ALA A 911 -45.33 -11.40 11.74
N GLY A 912 -45.35 -12.22 10.69
CA GLY A 912 -45.99 -11.86 9.42
C GLY A 912 -47.52 -11.77 9.46
N ASN A 913 -48.15 -12.42 10.44
CA ASN A 913 -49.57 -12.31 10.71
C ASN A 913 -49.84 -11.79 12.14
N ASP A 914 -50.55 -12.54 12.97
CA ASP A 914 -50.92 -12.12 14.32
C ASP A 914 -49.81 -12.47 15.33
N MET A 915 -49.69 -11.67 16.37
CA MET A 915 -48.86 -11.96 17.54
C MET A 915 -49.72 -12.00 18.80
N LYS A 916 -49.62 -13.08 19.58
CA LYS A 916 -50.40 -13.30 20.81
C LYS A 916 -49.50 -13.54 22.01
N LEU A 917 -49.56 -12.62 22.96
CA LEU A 917 -48.81 -12.59 24.22
C LEU A 917 -49.77 -12.52 25.41
N LEU A 918 -50.68 -13.50 25.48
CA LEU A 918 -51.84 -13.47 26.40
C LEU A 918 -51.60 -14.13 27.77
N GLN A 919 -50.61 -15.01 27.92
CA GLN A 919 -50.32 -15.69 29.19
C GLN A 919 -48.82 -15.84 29.40
N GLY A 920 -48.36 -15.72 30.65
CA GLY A 920 -46.94 -15.85 31.04
C GLY A 920 -46.24 -14.50 31.15
N ASN A 921 -45.67 -14.22 32.32
CA ASN A 921 -44.77 -13.08 32.52
C ASN A 921 -43.45 -13.40 31.82
N ARG A 922 -43.20 -12.76 30.68
CA ARG A 922 -42.04 -12.99 29.81
C ARG A 922 -41.47 -11.66 29.35
N ASN A 923 -40.17 -11.64 29.10
CA ASN A 923 -39.49 -10.52 28.48
C ASN A 923 -39.50 -10.67 26.96
N VAL A 924 -39.68 -9.54 26.30
CA VAL A 924 -39.56 -9.38 24.85
C VAL A 924 -38.48 -8.34 24.60
N TYR A 925 -37.33 -8.78 24.10
CA TYR A 925 -36.16 -7.94 23.82
C TYR A 925 -35.99 -7.78 22.31
N GLY A 926 -35.97 -6.54 21.82
CA GLY A 926 -35.85 -6.22 20.39
C GLY A 926 -37.07 -5.53 19.81
N GLU A 927 -36.89 -4.83 18.70
CA GLU A 927 -37.96 -4.13 18.00
C GLU A 927 -38.95 -5.13 17.40
N VAL A 928 -40.23 -5.00 17.75
CA VAL A 928 -41.26 -5.97 17.37
C VAL A 928 -42.09 -5.44 16.21
N HIS A 929 -42.23 -6.23 15.15
CA HIS A 929 -43.04 -5.91 13.98
C HIS A 929 -44.13 -6.97 13.77
N VAL A 930 -45.39 -6.54 13.72
CA VAL A 930 -46.56 -7.41 13.60
C VAL A 930 -47.35 -7.05 12.35
N GLY A 931 -47.40 -7.96 11.38
CA GLY A 931 -48.02 -7.77 10.08
C GLY A 931 -49.55 -7.67 10.13
N ASN A 932 -50.20 -8.18 11.18
CA ASN A 932 -51.65 -8.09 11.39
C ASN A 932 -51.97 -7.63 12.82
N ASN A 933 -52.59 -8.46 13.67
CA ASN A 933 -53.09 -8.02 14.98
C ASN A 933 -52.15 -8.41 16.13
N LEU A 934 -52.03 -7.54 17.13
CA LEU A 934 -51.32 -7.83 18.38
C LEU A 934 -52.32 -7.99 19.53
N GLU A 935 -52.31 -9.14 20.20
CA GLU A 935 -53.02 -9.38 21.46
C GLU A 935 -52.02 -9.45 22.62
N LEU A 936 -52.07 -8.51 23.56
CA LEU A 936 -51.08 -8.33 24.63
C LEU A 936 -51.74 -8.30 26.01
N LYS A 937 -51.15 -9.00 27.00
CA LYS A 937 -51.68 -9.05 28.37
C LYS A 937 -50.64 -8.76 29.47
N ASP A 938 -49.72 -9.69 29.71
CA ASP A 938 -48.83 -9.69 30.90
C ASP A 938 -47.33 -9.66 30.53
N ALA A 939 -46.97 -9.43 29.26
CA ALA A 939 -45.57 -9.41 28.82
C ALA A 939 -44.85 -8.11 29.19
N ARG A 940 -43.52 -8.20 29.26
CA ARG A 940 -42.59 -7.08 29.50
C ARG A 940 -41.93 -6.71 28.18
N ILE A 941 -42.32 -5.56 27.64
CA ILE A 941 -41.84 -5.03 26.38
C ILE A 941 -40.68 -4.06 26.66
N HIS A 942 -39.50 -4.38 26.14
CA HIS A 942 -38.29 -3.60 26.36
C HIS A 942 -37.95 -2.62 25.23
N ASN A 943 -38.51 -2.81 24.03
CA ASN A 943 -38.27 -1.96 22.86
C ASN A 943 -39.57 -1.63 22.12
N ASN A 944 -39.48 -0.84 21.05
CA ASN A 944 -40.64 -0.42 20.27
C ASN A 944 -41.38 -1.58 19.61
N VAL A 945 -42.69 -1.42 19.48
CA VAL A 945 -43.59 -2.38 18.82
C VAL A 945 -44.37 -1.67 17.73
N TYR A 946 -44.43 -2.29 16.55
CA TYR A 946 -45.07 -1.76 15.36
C TYR A 946 -46.14 -2.76 14.87
N VAL A 947 -47.40 -2.33 14.85
CA VAL A 947 -48.56 -3.18 14.56
C VAL A 947 -49.34 -2.65 13.35
N SER A 948 -49.33 -3.40 12.26
CA SER A 948 -50.04 -3.03 11.02
C SER A 948 -51.57 -3.15 11.13
N GLY A 949 -52.09 -3.91 12.09
CA GLY A 949 -53.52 -4.16 12.31
C GLY A 949 -54.05 -3.66 13.66
N ASP A 950 -54.99 -4.40 14.24
CA ASP A 950 -55.64 -4.05 15.51
C ASP A 950 -54.74 -4.40 16.71
N LEU A 951 -54.77 -3.54 17.73
CA LEU A 951 -54.09 -3.73 19.02
C LEU A 951 -55.13 -4.07 20.09
N LYS A 952 -54.98 -5.22 20.75
CA LYS A 952 -55.88 -5.63 21.84
C LYS A 952 -55.08 -5.82 23.13
N LEU A 953 -55.42 -5.02 24.14
CA LEU A 953 -54.82 -5.10 25.48
C LEU A 953 -55.79 -5.80 26.42
N GLU A 954 -55.42 -6.96 26.98
CA GLU A 954 -56.31 -7.73 27.88
C GLU A 954 -56.08 -7.46 29.38
N HIS A 955 -54.88 -7.03 29.76
CA HIS A 955 -54.46 -6.66 31.13
C HIS A 955 -53.30 -5.67 31.04
N GLU A 956 -52.67 -5.30 32.16
CA GLU A 956 -51.60 -4.30 32.26
C GLU A 956 -50.22 -4.90 31.89
N PRO A 957 -49.72 -4.78 30.63
CA PRO A 957 -48.35 -5.14 30.31
C PRO A 957 -47.38 -4.14 30.94
N TRP A 958 -46.13 -4.56 31.12
CA TRP A 958 -45.05 -3.64 31.42
C TRP A 958 -44.39 -3.20 30.11
N ILE A 959 -44.21 -1.89 29.94
CA ILE A 959 -43.55 -1.29 28.79
C ILE A 959 -42.46 -0.38 29.34
N ALA A 960 -41.21 -0.58 28.91
CA ALA A 960 -40.06 0.23 29.29
C ALA A 960 -40.29 1.73 29.02
N ASP A 961 -39.59 2.60 29.74
CA ASP A 961 -39.86 4.05 29.73
C ASP A 961 -39.63 4.73 28.38
N ASP A 962 -38.71 4.17 27.60
CA ASP A 962 -38.32 4.55 26.25
C ASP A 962 -39.02 3.74 25.14
N ALA A 963 -39.88 2.77 25.49
CA ALA A 963 -40.59 1.92 24.54
C ALA A 963 -42.04 2.37 24.26
N TYR A 964 -42.45 2.26 23.00
CA TYR A 964 -43.78 2.63 22.52
C TYR A 964 -44.41 1.54 21.65
N ILE A 965 -45.75 1.50 21.60
CA ILE A 965 -46.51 0.64 20.69
C ILE A 965 -47.19 1.51 19.63
N TYR A 966 -46.71 1.45 18.40
CA TYR A 966 -47.28 2.10 17.23
C TYR A 966 -48.28 1.16 16.55
N TYR A 967 -49.50 1.63 16.27
CA TYR A 967 -50.52 0.79 15.63
C TYR A 967 -51.38 1.55 14.60
N VAL A 968 -51.82 0.86 13.55
CA VAL A 968 -52.66 1.44 12.48
C VAL A 968 -54.16 1.23 12.71
N GLY A 969 -54.53 0.03 13.17
CA GLY A 969 -55.91 -0.42 13.32
C GLY A 969 -56.67 0.21 14.48
N LYS A 970 -57.53 -0.58 15.10
CA LYS A 970 -58.28 -0.20 16.30
C LYS A 970 -57.57 -0.70 17.55
N ILE A 971 -57.71 0.04 18.63
CA ILE A 971 -57.33 -0.43 19.95
C ILE A 971 -58.57 -0.91 20.72
N ASP A 972 -58.48 -2.08 21.36
CA ASP A 972 -59.49 -2.62 22.30
C ASP A 972 -58.85 -2.88 23.66
N PHE A 973 -59.51 -2.46 24.75
CA PHE A 973 -59.00 -2.59 26.11
C PHE A 973 -60.13 -2.57 27.18
N PRO A 974 -59.94 -3.22 28.34
CA PRO A 974 -60.90 -3.22 29.44
C PRO A 974 -61.29 -1.83 29.96
N LYS A 975 -62.48 -1.73 30.56
CA LYS A 975 -62.92 -0.50 31.22
C LYS A 975 -62.04 -0.17 32.43
N ASN A 976 -61.58 1.08 32.53
CA ASN A 976 -60.64 1.60 33.54
C ASN A 976 -59.18 1.14 33.38
N PHE A 977 -58.71 0.93 32.15
CA PHE A 977 -57.32 0.59 31.85
C PHE A 977 -56.34 1.73 32.22
N PRO A 978 -55.09 1.45 32.65
CA PRO A 978 -54.13 2.48 33.04
C PRO A 978 -53.79 3.46 31.90
N GLN A 979 -53.96 4.75 32.17
CA GLN A 979 -53.67 5.79 31.18
C GLN A 979 -52.18 5.83 30.82
N SER A 980 -51.28 5.53 31.77
CA SER A 980 -49.84 5.49 31.54
C SER A 980 -49.40 4.46 30.49
N ILE A 981 -50.17 3.38 30.29
CA ILE A 981 -49.91 2.38 29.24
C ILE A 981 -50.54 2.83 27.92
N LEU A 982 -51.75 3.42 27.97
CA LEU A 982 -52.42 3.95 26.78
C LEU A 982 -51.64 5.11 26.14
N ASP A 983 -50.99 5.94 26.95
CA ASP A 983 -50.15 7.05 26.47
C ASP A 983 -48.93 6.56 25.68
N LYS A 984 -48.47 5.33 25.92
CA LYS A 984 -47.42 4.65 25.15
C LYS A 984 -47.94 3.96 23.89
N CYS A 985 -49.26 3.88 23.69
CA CYS A 985 -49.89 3.29 22.52
C CYS A 985 -50.26 4.38 21.49
N ILE A 986 -49.43 4.56 20.47
CA ILE A 986 -49.54 5.65 19.50
C ILE A 986 -50.22 5.16 18.23
N LYS A 987 -51.36 5.77 17.89
CA LYS A 987 -52.01 5.51 16.61
C LYS A 987 -51.29 6.25 15.48
N VAL A 988 -50.95 5.54 14.42
CA VAL A 988 -50.25 6.07 13.23
C VAL A 988 -51.00 5.71 11.94
N ASP A 989 -50.68 6.40 10.84
CA ASP A 989 -51.26 6.11 9.51
C ASP A 989 -50.61 4.90 8.84
N SER A 990 -49.34 4.63 9.17
CA SER A 990 -48.55 3.48 8.73
C SER A 990 -47.45 3.18 9.73
N VAL A 991 -46.97 1.94 9.75
CA VAL A 991 -45.76 1.53 10.48
C VAL A 991 -44.63 1.20 9.50
N PRO A 992 -43.36 1.23 9.92
CA PRO A 992 -42.24 0.84 9.07
C PRO A 992 -42.43 -0.58 8.52
N GLU A 993 -42.29 -0.74 7.21
CA GLU A 993 -42.24 -2.06 6.58
C GLU A 993 -40.87 -2.68 6.81
N ILE A 994 -40.85 -3.96 7.21
CA ILE A 994 -39.63 -4.77 7.26
C ILE A 994 -39.62 -5.71 6.07
N SER A 995 -38.53 -5.67 5.31
CA SER A 995 -38.24 -6.69 4.31
C SER A 995 -37.64 -7.90 4.99
N ILE A 996 -38.32 -9.05 4.93
CA ILE A 996 -37.73 -10.33 5.32
C ILE A 996 -37.08 -10.95 4.09
N PRO A 997 -35.87 -11.49 4.19
CA PRO A 997 -35.29 -12.23 3.08
C PRO A 997 -36.02 -13.57 2.88
N GLU A 998 -36.77 -13.70 1.78
CA GLU A 998 -37.47 -14.94 1.41
C GLU A 998 -36.56 -15.81 0.53
N TYR A 999 -35.88 -16.80 1.13
CA TYR A 999 -35.06 -17.74 0.36
C TYR A 999 -35.52 -19.19 0.53
N SER A 1000 -35.87 -19.85 -0.58
CA SER A 1000 -36.16 -21.28 -0.53
C SER A 1000 -34.91 -22.07 -0.13
N ILE A 1001 -35.02 -22.95 0.87
CA ILE A 1001 -33.94 -23.87 1.23
C ILE A 1001 -33.52 -24.66 -0.03
N PRO A 1002 -32.27 -24.57 -0.47
CA PRO A 1002 -31.79 -25.22 -1.69
C PRO A 1002 -31.78 -26.74 -1.53
N ASN A 1003 -31.83 -27.45 -2.65
CA ASN A 1003 -31.60 -28.90 -2.62
C ASN A 1003 -30.13 -29.18 -2.30
N ALA A 1004 -29.85 -30.33 -1.67
CA ALA A 1004 -28.47 -30.80 -1.52
C ALA A 1004 -27.78 -30.93 -2.89
N LYS A 1005 -26.48 -30.61 -2.91
CA LYS A 1005 -25.62 -30.69 -4.09
C LYS A 1005 -25.56 -32.13 -4.65
N GLN A 1006 -24.94 -32.27 -5.82
CA GLN A 1006 -24.77 -33.61 -6.40
C GLN A 1006 -23.80 -34.45 -5.56
N ALA A 1007 -24.02 -35.76 -5.52
CA ALA A 1007 -23.23 -36.70 -4.72
C ALA A 1007 -21.72 -36.69 -5.08
N SER A 1008 -21.39 -36.43 -6.35
CA SER A 1008 -20.02 -36.24 -6.83
C SER A 1008 -19.32 -35.05 -6.17
N TRP A 1009 -20.03 -33.94 -5.96
CA TRP A 1009 -19.51 -32.77 -5.28
C TRP A 1009 -19.16 -33.10 -3.82
N TYR A 1010 -20.06 -33.77 -3.09
CA TYR A 1010 -19.76 -34.15 -1.70
C TYR A 1010 -18.55 -35.10 -1.62
N SER A 1011 -18.44 -36.03 -2.57
CA SER A 1011 -17.31 -36.96 -2.65
C SER A 1011 -15.97 -36.22 -2.85
N SER A 1012 -15.94 -35.20 -3.72
CA SER A 1012 -14.73 -34.41 -3.96
C SER A 1012 -14.38 -33.47 -2.81
N HIS A 1013 -15.32 -33.20 -1.90
CA HIS A 1013 -15.15 -32.31 -0.74
C HIS A 1013 -15.03 -33.06 0.61
N GLY A 1014 -14.69 -34.35 0.55
CA GLY A 1014 -14.33 -35.16 1.72
C GLY A 1014 -15.51 -35.69 2.55
N TYR A 1015 -16.73 -35.71 1.99
CA TYR A 1015 -17.88 -36.31 2.66
C TYR A 1015 -17.87 -37.83 2.51
N ASN A 1016 -18.05 -38.51 3.64
CA ASN A 1016 -18.25 -39.96 3.67
C ASN A 1016 -19.73 -40.28 3.42
N PHE A 1017 -20.00 -41.25 2.55
CA PHE A 1017 -21.33 -41.82 2.43
C PHE A 1017 -21.65 -42.65 3.68
N ASP A 1018 -22.86 -42.49 4.23
CA ASP A 1018 -23.34 -43.35 5.31
C ASP A 1018 -23.46 -44.81 4.82
N ASP A 1019 -22.48 -45.65 5.18
CA ASP A 1019 -22.43 -47.08 4.87
C ASP A 1019 -23.02 -47.95 6.00
N GLY A 1020 -23.50 -47.31 7.08
CA GLY A 1020 -24.02 -47.97 8.26
C GLY A 1020 -23.00 -48.22 9.38
N ASP A 1021 -21.71 -47.90 9.22
CA ASP A 1021 -20.68 -47.99 10.27
C ASP A 1021 -20.40 -46.60 10.89
N LYS A 1022 -21.32 -46.20 11.75
CA LYS A 1022 -21.64 -44.79 12.03
C LYS A 1022 -20.80 -44.11 13.13
N ILE A 1023 -19.47 -44.13 13.13
CA ILE A 1023 -18.72 -43.39 14.18
C ILE A 1023 -18.76 -41.88 13.89
N LEU A 1024 -19.27 -41.08 14.84
CA LEU A 1024 -19.18 -39.61 14.80
C LEU A 1024 -17.93 -39.18 15.56
N SER A 1025 -16.89 -38.78 14.81
CA SER A 1025 -15.66 -38.18 15.33
C SER A 1025 -15.58 -36.69 14.98
N SER A 1026 -14.72 -35.94 15.65
CA SER A 1026 -14.52 -34.53 15.33
C SER A 1026 -14.00 -34.32 13.90
N GLY A 1027 -14.48 -33.29 13.21
CA GLY A 1027 -14.12 -32.95 11.82
C GLY A 1027 -14.80 -33.80 10.75
N ILE A 1028 -15.69 -34.73 11.12
CA ILE A 1028 -16.30 -35.65 10.15
C ILE A 1028 -17.35 -34.95 9.27
N LYS A 1029 -17.33 -35.28 7.97
CA LYS A 1029 -18.33 -34.85 6.99
C LYS A 1029 -19.11 -36.06 6.48
N ILE A 1030 -20.43 -36.02 6.54
CA ILE A 1030 -21.32 -37.15 6.21
C ILE A 1030 -22.38 -36.72 5.20
N LEU A 1031 -22.56 -37.53 4.17
CA LEU A 1031 -23.70 -37.48 3.25
C LEU A 1031 -24.57 -38.73 3.43
N SER A 1032 -25.87 -38.54 3.66
CA SER A 1032 -26.88 -39.60 3.61
C SER A 1032 -27.90 -39.31 2.52
N ASP A 1033 -28.19 -40.32 1.69
CA ASP A 1033 -29.24 -40.25 0.66
C ASP A 1033 -30.66 -40.27 1.26
N GLY A 1034 -30.81 -40.66 2.53
CA GLY A 1034 -32.10 -40.70 3.25
C GLY A 1034 -31.91 -40.33 4.71
N ASN A 1035 -32.62 -40.98 5.64
CA ASN A 1035 -32.50 -40.66 7.06
C ASN A 1035 -31.09 -40.95 7.58
N TYR A 1036 -30.51 -39.98 8.28
CA TYR A 1036 -29.33 -40.17 9.11
C TYR A 1036 -29.75 -40.31 10.58
N GLU A 1037 -29.53 -41.48 11.16
CA GLU A 1037 -29.81 -41.72 12.59
C GLU A 1037 -28.58 -42.22 13.33
N ARG A 1038 -28.23 -41.58 14.44
CA ARG A 1038 -27.18 -42.03 15.36
C ARG A 1038 -27.62 -41.98 16.82
N LYS A 1039 -27.32 -43.07 17.52
CA LYS A 1039 -27.40 -43.22 18.98
C LYS A 1039 -25.99 -43.45 19.51
N ARG A 1040 -25.63 -42.79 20.61
CA ARG A 1040 -24.32 -42.78 21.29
C ARG A 1040 -23.44 -44.04 21.12
N ASP A 1041 -22.15 -43.81 20.87
CA ASP A 1041 -21.05 -44.65 21.37
C ASP A 1041 -20.32 -43.89 22.49
N ASN A 1042 -19.94 -44.56 23.57
CA ASN A 1042 -19.64 -43.94 24.88
C ASN A 1042 -18.29 -43.18 24.95
N SER A 1043 -17.57 -42.98 23.85
CA SER A 1043 -16.18 -42.47 23.87
C SER A 1043 -15.97 -41.02 23.44
N ASP A 1044 -16.83 -40.42 22.60
CA ASP A 1044 -16.43 -39.22 21.82
C ASP A 1044 -17.27 -37.95 22.12
N ASP A 1045 -16.63 -36.79 21.98
CA ASP A 1045 -17.19 -35.42 22.02
C ASP A 1045 -17.04 -34.84 20.60
N PRO A 1046 -18.02 -35.09 19.69
CA PRO A 1046 -17.86 -34.75 18.28
C PRO A 1046 -17.98 -33.25 18.06
N ARG A 1047 -16.88 -32.64 17.62
CA ARG A 1047 -16.78 -31.21 17.31
C ARG A 1047 -16.54 -30.99 15.81
N ASN A 1048 -17.08 -29.90 15.27
CA ASN A 1048 -16.95 -29.54 13.86
C ASN A 1048 -17.41 -30.67 12.92
N ILE A 1049 -18.61 -31.20 13.15
CA ILE A 1049 -19.22 -32.20 12.26
C ILE A 1049 -20.05 -31.52 11.17
N ILE A 1050 -20.14 -32.11 9.99
CA ILE A 1050 -21.05 -31.65 8.94
C ILE A 1050 -21.88 -32.83 8.48
N ILE A 1051 -23.20 -32.76 8.65
CA ILE A 1051 -24.13 -33.83 8.27
C ILE A 1051 -25.14 -33.30 7.27
N VAL A 1052 -25.20 -33.93 6.11
CA VAL A 1052 -26.18 -33.65 5.06
C VAL A 1052 -27.08 -34.87 4.87
N SER A 1053 -28.39 -34.69 5.06
CA SER A 1053 -29.41 -35.69 4.72
C SER A 1053 -30.22 -35.20 3.51
N LYS A 1054 -29.93 -35.76 2.35
CA LYS A 1054 -30.42 -35.25 1.05
C LYS A 1054 -31.95 -35.33 0.90
N ASP A 1055 -32.53 -36.47 1.25
CA ASP A 1055 -33.96 -36.75 1.08
C ASP A 1055 -34.63 -37.28 2.37
N GLY A 1056 -34.05 -37.00 3.56
CA GLY A 1056 -34.57 -37.53 4.82
C GLY A 1056 -34.28 -36.68 6.07
N ASP A 1057 -34.51 -37.29 7.22
CA ASP A 1057 -34.34 -36.67 8.54
C ASP A 1057 -32.92 -36.89 9.09
N ILE A 1058 -32.46 -35.95 9.91
CA ILE A 1058 -31.27 -36.14 10.76
C ILE A 1058 -31.74 -36.35 12.20
N LYS A 1059 -31.28 -37.43 12.85
CA LYS A 1059 -31.62 -37.74 14.24
C LYS A 1059 -30.36 -38.09 15.06
N LEU A 1060 -30.07 -37.26 16.06
CA LEU A 1060 -28.95 -37.44 16.99
C LEU A 1060 -29.51 -37.67 18.41
N GLU A 1061 -29.27 -38.86 18.98
CA GLU A 1061 -29.83 -39.25 20.29
C GLU A 1061 -28.80 -39.74 21.30
N ASN A 1062 -29.05 -39.41 22.57
CA ASN A 1062 -28.31 -39.85 23.78
C ASN A 1062 -26.89 -39.27 23.89
N TYR A 1063 -26.67 -38.01 23.46
CA TYR A 1063 -25.39 -37.33 23.58
C TYR A 1063 -25.30 -36.55 24.88
N ASN A 1064 -24.69 -37.10 25.93
CA ASN A 1064 -24.53 -36.38 27.22
C ASN A 1064 -23.25 -35.52 27.27
N LYS A 1065 -22.79 -35.04 26.11
CA LYS A 1065 -21.65 -34.14 25.92
C LYS A 1065 -22.03 -33.15 24.82
N PRO A 1066 -21.37 -31.99 24.73
CA PRO A 1066 -21.62 -31.04 23.65
C PRO A 1066 -21.38 -31.68 22.28
N VAL A 1067 -22.14 -31.23 21.29
CA VAL A 1067 -21.96 -31.58 19.88
C VAL A 1067 -21.80 -30.28 19.12
N SER A 1068 -20.82 -30.14 18.22
CA SER A 1068 -20.72 -28.93 17.41
C SER A 1068 -20.63 -29.21 15.91
N GLY A 1069 -21.29 -28.39 15.09
CA GLY A 1069 -21.28 -28.57 13.64
C GLY A 1069 -22.45 -27.98 12.85
N ILE A 1070 -22.55 -28.40 11.58
CA ILE A 1070 -23.60 -28.02 10.64
C ILE A 1070 -24.51 -29.22 10.36
N LEU A 1071 -25.82 -29.04 10.51
CA LEU A 1071 -26.84 -30.03 10.20
C LEU A 1071 -27.74 -29.51 9.08
N PHE A 1072 -27.71 -30.16 7.91
CA PHE A 1072 -28.45 -29.74 6.73
C PHE A 1072 -29.40 -30.84 6.23
N ALA A 1073 -30.70 -30.58 6.31
CA ALA A 1073 -31.79 -31.47 5.90
C ALA A 1073 -32.78 -30.72 4.99
N PRO A 1074 -32.46 -30.51 3.70
CA PRO A 1074 -33.26 -29.67 2.78
C PRO A 1074 -34.67 -30.18 2.48
N LYS A 1075 -35.00 -31.42 2.88
CA LYS A 1075 -36.31 -32.05 2.66
C LYS A 1075 -36.87 -32.77 3.88
N GLY A 1076 -36.27 -32.58 5.04
CA GLY A 1076 -36.64 -33.28 6.27
C GLY A 1076 -36.43 -32.41 7.49
N LYS A 1077 -36.50 -33.03 8.65
CA LYS A 1077 -36.28 -32.36 9.95
C LYS A 1077 -34.98 -32.79 10.60
N VAL A 1078 -34.55 -31.98 11.56
CA VAL A 1078 -33.45 -32.32 12.47
C VAL A 1078 -34.04 -32.58 13.85
N THR A 1079 -33.73 -33.73 14.45
CA THR A 1079 -34.09 -34.09 15.83
C THR A 1079 -32.84 -34.25 16.67
N PHE A 1080 -32.72 -33.45 17.72
CA PHE A 1080 -31.60 -33.48 18.65
C PHE A 1080 -32.07 -33.86 20.06
N LYS A 1081 -31.37 -34.84 20.65
CA LYS A 1081 -31.60 -35.31 22.01
C LYS A 1081 -30.26 -35.51 22.71
N GLY A 1082 -29.68 -34.40 23.17
CA GLY A 1082 -28.39 -34.35 23.84
C GLY A 1082 -28.28 -33.19 24.85
N ASP A 1083 -27.09 -33.05 25.45
CA ASP A 1083 -26.77 -32.07 26.49
C ASP A 1083 -26.66 -30.65 25.93
N SER A 1084 -25.83 -30.46 24.91
CA SER A 1084 -25.77 -29.18 24.19
C SER A 1084 -25.39 -29.34 22.72
N PHE A 1085 -25.82 -28.39 21.89
CA PHE A 1085 -25.42 -28.28 20.49
C PHE A 1085 -24.90 -26.88 20.18
N GLU A 1086 -23.73 -26.81 19.55
CA GLU A 1086 -23.08 -25.59 19.11
C GLU A 1086 -23.01 -25.56 17.58
N GLY A 1087 -23.77 -24.68 16.90
CA GLY A 1087 -23.68 -24.56 15.45
C GLY A 1087 -24.96 -24.18 14.74
N LEU A 1088 -25.10 -24.69 13.51
CA LEU A 1088 -26.10 -24.27 12.52
C LEU A 1088 -27.03 -25.43 12.15
N VAL A 1089 -28.34 -25.14 12.04
CA VAL A 1089 -29.37 -26.10 11.62
C VAL A 1089 -30.23 -25.52 10.50
N ILE A 1090 -30.14 -26.09 9.29
CA ILE A 1090 -31.01 -25.74 8.17
C ILE A 1090 -31.82 -26.99 7.82
N ALA A 1091 -33.12 -26.96 8.13
CA ALA A 1091 -33.98 -28.13 8.03
C ALA A 1091 -35.39 -27.73 7.62
N LYS A 1092 -35.82 -28.19 6.44
CA LYS A 1092 -37.11 -27.79 5.87
C LYS A 1092 -38.29 -28.02 6.81
N ASP A 1093 -38.41 -29.21 7.37
CA ASP A 1093 -39.55 -29.58 8.23
C ASP A 1093 -39.36 -29.13 9.69
N GLY A 1094 -38.25 -28.45 9.99
CA GLY A 1094 -37.94 -27.81 11.27
C GLY A 1094 -36.89 -28.51 12.13
N PHE A 1095 -36.61 -27.86 13.27
CA PHE A 1095 -35.68 -28.33 14.30
C PHE A 1095 -36.42 -28.73 15.58
N TYR A 1096 -36.16 -29.95 16.06
CA TYR A 1096 -36.85 -30.59 17.18
C TYR A 1096 -35.84 -30.96 18.26
N VAL A 1097 -35.86 -30.25 19.38
CA VAL A 1097 -35.09 -30.59 20.58
C VAL A 1097 -36.02 -31.30 21.56
N GLU A 1098 -35.78 -32.59 21.79
CA GLU A 1098 -36.69 -33.45 22.57
C GLU A 1098 -36.20 -33.73 24.00
N GLN A 1099 -34.99 -33.30 24.36
CA GLN A 1099 -34.44 -33.42 25.70
C GLN A 1099 -34.58 -32.10 26.47
N GLY A 1100 -35.04 -32.16 27.73
CA GLY A 1100 -34.97 -31.04 28.65
C GLY A 1100 -33.58 -30.91 29.28
N GLY A 1101 -33.18 -29.70 29.66
CA GLY A 1101 -31.79 -29.43 30.06
C GLY A 1101 -30.86 -29.15 28.88
N THR A 1102 -31.37 -29.09 27.66
CA THR A 1102 -30.53 -28.92 26.46
C THR A 1102 -30.23 -27.45 26.19
N ASP A 1103 -28.96 -27.10 26.02
CA ASP A 1103 -28.52 -25.78 25.58
C ASP A 1103 -28.11 -25.76 24.11
N ILE A 1104 -28.58 -24.75 23.37
CA ILE A 1104 -28.19 -24.48 21.98
C ILE A 1104 -27.40 -23.19 21.95
N THR A 1105 -26.21 -23.23 21.34
CA THR A 1105 -25.40 -22.03 21.10
C THR A 1105 -25.13 -21.89 19.61
N PHE A 1106 -25.47 -20.74 19.05
CA PHE A 1106 -25.25 -20.46 17.64
C PHE A 1106 -23.79 -20.08 17.37
N LYS A 1107 -23.23 -20.62 16.29
CA LYS A 1107 -21.84 -20.41 15.86
C LYS A 1107 -21.79 -20.23 14.35
N ASN A 1108 -21.19 -19.13 13.88
CA ASN A 1108 -21.15 -18.75 12.46
C ASN A 1108 -20.68 -19.92 11.58
N MET A 1109 -21.23 -20.02 10.38
CA MET A 1109 -20.89 -21.06 9.41
C MET A 1109 -19.37 -21.11 9.12
N GLU A 1110 -18.72 -19.95 9.11
CA GLU A 1110 -17.29 -19.77 8.90
C GLU A 1110 -16.41 -20.44 9.96
N GLN A 1111 -16.95 -20.68 11.16
CA GLN A 1111 -16.24 -21.41 12.23
C GLN A 1111 -16.11 -22.91 11.92
N PHE A 1112 -16.94 -23.43 11.01
CA PHE A 1112 -16.93 -24.82 10.58
C PHE A 1112 -16.40 -25.00 9.16
N ILE A 1113 -16.65 -24.02 8.27
CA ILE A 1113 -16.23 -24.02 6.87
C ILE A 1113 -15.72 -22.62 6.51
N THR A 1114 -14.41 -22.45 6.41
CA THR A 1114 -13.78 -21.15 6.12
C THR A 1114 -13.88 -20.72 4.65
N ASN A 1115 -14.05 -21.66 3.72
CA ASN A 1115 -14.25 -21.36 2.30
C ASN A 1115 -15.74 -21.46 1.93
N PRO A 1116 -16.41 -20.35 1.57
CA PRO A 1116 -17.82 -20.34 1.17
C PRO A 1116 -18.16 -21.27 0.01
N ALA A 1117 -17.19 -21.54 -0.88
CA ALA A 1117 -17.33 -22.50 -1.98
C ALA A 1117 -17.65 -23.93 -1.48
N TYR A 1118 -17.33 -24.25 -0.23
CA TYR A 1118 -17.48 -25.57 0.37
C TYR A 1118 -18.73 -25.72 1.25
N TYR A 1119 -19.65 -24.75 1.20
CA TYR A 1119 -20.93 -24.86 1.89
C TYR A 1119 -21.76 -26.01 1.30
N PRO A 1120 -22.43 -26.81 2.15
CA PRO A 1120 -23.06 -28.06 1.74
C PRO A 1120 -24.37 -27.88 0.95
N PHE A 1121 -24.78 -26.66 0.62
CA PHE A 1121 -26.01 -26.35 -0.09
C PHE A 1121 -25.74 -25.58 -1.37
#